data_AF-K1ZSD0-F1
#
_entry.id   AF-K1ZSD0-F1
#
_cell.length_a   1.000
_cell.length_b   1.000
_cell.length_c   1.000
_cell.angle_alpha   90.00
_cell.angle_beta   90.00
_cell.angle_gamma   90.00
#
_symmetry.space_group_name_H-M   'P 1'
#
loop_
_entity.id
_entity.type
_entity.pdbx_description
1 polymer ?
#
loop_
_entity_poly.entity_id
_entity_poly.type
_entity_poly.pdbx_seq_one_letter_code
_entity_poly.pdbx_strand_id
1 'polypeptide(L)'
;MKKSILTIFVLALVLIPLVTVLSQEPNAIKTANYFLLSGSTLNDSLTLETLSAYDLLVLPAEAQVYNPNFSNDIRALNPDIVLLAYIPTVSYNSIWQDRLHKELSSGIQSDWWLKNKTGSTVSIWSGTYALDLTSGWNNYLAEFVAYEVLHNDYWDGVFYDEVSDSISWVGSVSLSNGSISIDSAWQSAYTQLFAKTRSLVGLGKIIITNGSSNLAYTPYVNGRMFESFPTPWEGNGSWNTNISSYLTLENSVAYQPIILINGDTSNTGNSTDYQNVRFALSSTLLGDGFFGFDYGTQSHAQLWRYDEYDAYIGSAKGDATQESTGIWTREFTNGKIVVNPTTSSQTIKLDGEFEKLHGEQDPDFNDGSIISRLTLDSKDGAILVRPIAEILGGVFLNGAFARVFDAQGETYRTGFFSYNDAYEGGTQVITADIDFDINDETVVANANQVFIYNEDGSLHASFYPYTENYKGGVNISIGDLESDGSVEIITGTENGGGAQVRIFNSDGVLINPGFFAYDNVYRGGVNVAVGDLNGDGTREIICGAGTEGGPHVRIFNKDGRLINPGFFAYDINFRGGVNVATGDLNGDGIDEIITGPGLGGAPEIKVWNNNREQLGSSFWGSDTNSWRGVEVSTADLDHDGTDEIIAFTQDVFTFSNY
;
A
#
# COMPACT_ATOMS: atom_id res chain seq x y z
N MET A 1 29.09 -40.14 -53.85
CA MET A 1 28.71 -38.71 -53.83
C MET A 1 27.54 -38.55 -52.87
N LYS A 2 27.81 -38.05 -51.65
CA LYS A 2 26.79 -37.74 -50.64
C LYS A 2 26.04 -36.48 -51.07
N LYS A 3 24.71 -36.51 -51.12
CA LYS A 3 23.87 -35.32 -51.24
C LYS A 3 23.19 -35.09 -49.89
N SER A 4 23.58 -34.03 -49.22
CA SER A 4 22.97 -33.54 -47.97
C SER A 4 21.62 -32.90 -48.29
N ILE A 5 20.58 -33.31 -47.58
CA ILE A 5 19.27 -32.63 -47.56
C ILE A 5 19.33 -31.62 -46.42
N LEU A 6 19.25 -30.34 -46.75
CA LEU A 6 19.15 -29.24 -45.80
C LEU A 6 17.65 -28.99 -45.54
N THR A 7 17.18 -29.35 -44.35
CA THR A 7 15.83 -29.04 -43.87
C THR A 7 15.85 -27.61 -43.32
N ILE A 8 15.11 -26.70 -43.95
CA ILE A 8 14.91 -25.33 -43.46
C ILE A 8 13.75 -25.37 -42.46
N PHE A 9 14.06 -25.11 -41.19
CA PHE A 9 13.05 -24.78 -40.17
C PHE A 9 12.73 -23.29 -40.29
N VAL A 10 11.49 -22.96 -40.64
CA VAL A 10 10.97 -21.59 -40.52
C VAL A 10 10.39 -21.49 -39.11
N LEU A 11 11.10 -20.78 -38.23
CA LEU A 11 10.60 -20.40 -36.92
C LEU A 11 9.74 -19.14 -37.12
N ALA A 12 8.41 -19.27 -37.01
CA ALA A 12 7.53 -18.12 -36.88
C ALA A 12 7.64 -17.62 -35.44
N LEU A 13 8.44 -16.58 -35.19
CA LEU A 13 8.36 -15.82 -33.95
C LEU A 13 7.07 -15.00 -33.98
N VAL A 14 6.09 -15.41 -33.19
CA VAL A 14 5.01 -14.52 -32.77
C VAL A 14 5.62 -13.61 -31.70
N LEU A 15 5.94 -12.38 -32.07
CA LEU A 15 6.25 -11.31 -31.13
C LEU A 15 4.95 -10.96 -30.41
N ILE A 16 4.78 -11.52 -29.22
CA ILE A 16 3.87 -10.95 -28.23
C ILE A 16 4.65 -9.76 -27.65
N PRO A 17 4.13 -8.53 -27.70
CA PRO A 17 4.78 -7.44 -26.98
C PRO A 17 4.77 -7.81 -25.49
N LEU A 18 5.96 -7.95 -24.90
CA LEU A 18 6.09 -7.90 -23.45
C LEU A 18 5.74 -6.46 -23.08
N VAL A 19 4.52 -6.23 -22.64
CA VAL A 19 4.24 -5.10 -21.77
C VAL A 19 4.83 -5.51 -20.42
N THR A 20 6.07 -5.10 -20.17
CA THR A 20 6.58 -5.06 -18.80
C THR A 20 5.82 -3.94 -18.12
N VAL A 21 4.73 -4.28 -17.44
CA VAL A 21 4.19 -3.42 -16.38
C VAL A 21 5.35 -3.25 -15.41
N LEU A 22 5.83 -2.01 -15.23
CA LEU A 22 6.74 -1.66 -14.16
C LEU A 22 6.09 -2.14 -12.87
N SER A 23 6.58 -3.21 -12.25
CA SER A 23 6.05 -3.62 -10.96
C SER A 23 6.61 -2.64 -9.94
N GLN A 24 5.73 -1.84 -9.36
CA GLN A 24 5.97 -1.08 -8.15
C GLN A 24 6.75 -1.93 -7.14
N GLU A 25 7.72 -1.32 -6.47
CA GLU A 25 8.45 -2.01 -5.41
C GLU A 25 7.44 -2.43 -4.32
N PRO A 26 7.45 -3.69 -3.85
CA PRO A 26 6.48 -4.09 -2.84
C PRO A 26 6.77 -3.40 -1.50
N ASN A 27 5.71 -2.88 -0.86
CA ASN A 27 5.81 -2.36 0.49
C ASN A 27 5.98 -3.51 1.50
N ALA A 28 6.81 -3.30 2.52
CA ALA A 28 7.05 -4.32 3.54
C ALA A 28 5.96 -4.39 4.62
N ILE A 29 5.18 -3.31 4.80
CA ILE A 29 4.07 -3.31 5.74
C ILE A 29 2.94 -4.16 5.16
N LYS A 30 2.61 -5.22 5.90
CA LYS A 30 1.51 -6.13 5.58
C LYS A 30 0.59 -6.25 6.77
N THR A 31 -0.68 -6.11 6.54
CA THR A 31 -1.72 -6.02 7.56
C THR A 31 -2.61 -7.26 7.51
N ALA A 32 -3.10 -7.66 8.67
CA ALA A 32 -4.04 -8.75 8.82
C ALA A 32 -5.15 -8.35 9.78
N ASN A 33 -6.35 -8.89 9.55
CA ASN A 33 -7.44 -8.78 10.51
C ASN A 33 -7.97 -10.17 10.89
N TYR A 34 -7.88 -10.48 12.17
CA TYR A 34 -8.52 -11.65 12.77
C TYR A 34 -9.96 -11.26 13.13
N PHE A 35 -10.89 -11.44 12.18
CA PHE A 35 -12.25 -10.93 12.26
C PHE A 35 -13.28 -12.07 12.35
N LEU A 36 -13.66 -12.46 13.56
CA LEU A 36 -14.53 -13.61 13.82
C LEU A 36 -16.04 -13.30 13.82
N LEU A 37 -16.51 -12.49 12.85
CA LEU A 37 -17.94 -12.27 12.61
C LEU A 37 -18.33 -12.62 11.17
N SER A 38 -19.59 -13.05 11.00
CA SER A 38 -20.20 -13.38 9.70
C SER A 38 -21.66 -12.89 9.65
N GLY A 39 -22.39 -13.19 8.57
CA GLY A 39 -23.79 -12.85 8.43
C GLY A 39 -24.01 -11.37 8.14
N SER A 40 -24.89 -10.72 8.90
CA SER A 40 -25.25 -9.31 8.65
C SER A 40 -24.05 -8.37 8.69
N THR A 41 -23.03 -8.68 9.49
CA THR A 41 -21.83 -7.86 9.63
C THR A 41 -21.01 -7.84 8.35
N LEU A 42 -20.79 -8.98 7.70
CA LEU A 42 -20.06 -9.04 6.42
C LEU A 42 -20.91 -8.58 5.21
N ASN A 43 -22.21 -8.33 5.39
CA ASN A 43 -23.06 -7.73 4.36
C ASN A 43 -23.11 -6.19 4.45
N ASP A 44 -22.52 -5.61 5.49
CA ASP A 44 -22.44 -4.17 5.66
C ASP A 44 -21.33 -3.60 4.75
N SER A 45 -21.67 -2.61 3.91
CA SER A 45 -20.75 -2.08 2.91
C SER A 45 -19.52 -1.39 3.52
N LEU A 46 -19.68 -0.70 4.65
CA LEU A 46 -18.56 -0.07 5.35
C LEU A 46 -17.61 -1.12 5.93
N THR A 47 -18.16 -2.20 6.47
CA THR A 47 -17.36 -3.34 6.93
C THR A 47 -16.58 -3.97 5.78
N LEU A 48 -17.22 -4.18 4.62
CA LEU A 48 -16.56 -4.71 3.42
C LEU A 48 -15.40 -3.80 2.98
N GLU A 49 -15.65 -2.50 2.86
CA GLU A 49 -14.66 -1.49 2.46
C GLU A 49 -13.50 -1.40 3.47
N THR A 50 -13.77 -1.45 4.77
CA THR A 50 -12.71 -1.42 5.78
C THR A 50 -11.88 -2.70 5.76
N LEU A 51 -12.52 -3.85 5.57
CA LEU A 51 -11.83 -5.15 5.49
C LEU A 51 -11.04 -5.31 4.19
N SER A 52 -11.46 -4.71 3.07
CA SER A 52 -10.72 -4.78 1.80
C SER A 52 -9.36 -4.10 1.86
N ALA A 53 -9.17 -3.14 2.77
CA ALA A 53 -7.90 -2.45 2.93
C ALA A 53 -6.84 -3.28 3.70
N TYR A 54 -7.14 -4.50 4.16
CA TYR A 54 -6.16 -5.41 4.75
C TYR A 54 -5.65 -6.42 3.73
N ASP A 55 -4.42 -6.92 3.90
CA ASP A 55 -3.81 -7.91 3.00
C ASP A 55 -4.26 -9.34 3.29
N LEU A 56 -4.62 -9.63 4.55
CA LEU A 56 -5.01 -10.97 4.99
C LEU A 56 -6.15 -10.95 6.00
N LEU A 57 -7.19 -11.74 5.76
CA LEU A 57 -8.31 -11.91 6.67
C LEU A 57 -8.41 -13.35 7.18
N VAL A 58 -8.59 -13.49 8.49
CA VAL A 58 -9.01 -14.75 9.11
C VAL A 58 -10.46 -14.60 9.54
N LEU A 59 -11.35 -15.38 8.93
CA LEU A 59 -12.80 -15.26 9.10
C LEU A 59 -13.42 -16.60 9.56
N PRO A 60 -14.59 -16.61 10.24
CA PRO A 60 -15.28 -17.84 10.59
C PRO A 60 -15.62 -18.64 9.33
N ALA A 61 -15.39 -19.95 9.35
CA ALA A 61 -15.62 -20.80 8.17
C ALA A 61 -17.08 -20.75 7.68
N GLU A 62 -18.04 -20.48 8.56
CA GLU A 62 -19.46 -20.30 8.21
C GLU A 62 -19.74 -19.03 7.39
N ALA A 63 -18.79 -18.11 7.23
CA ALA A 63 -18.92 -16.96 6.34
C ALA A 63 -19.27 -17.39 4.91
N GLN A 64 -18.71 -18.50 4.42
CA GLN A 64 -19.05 -19.05 3.10
C GLN A 64 -20.53 -19.49 2.98
N VAL A 65 -21.21 -19.74 4.10
CA VAL A 65 -22.62 -20.13 4.15
C VAL A 65 -23.52 -18.91 4.25
N TYR A 66 -23.18 -17.97 5.12
CA TYR A 66 -24.00 -16.78 5.37
C TYR A 66 -23.77 -15.66 4.36
N ASN A 67 -22.59 -15.59 3.75
CA ASN A 67 -22.13 -14.52 2.87
C ASN A 67 -21.50 -15.10 1.58
N PRO A 68 -22.24 -15.86 0.76
CA PRO A 68 -21.67 -16.62 -0.36
C PRO A 68 -21.01 -15.76 -1.45
N ASN A 69 -21.30 -14.45 -1.51
CA ASN A 69 -20.70 -13.52 -2.48
C ASN A 69 -19.51 -12.75 -1.92
N PHE A 70 -19.28 -12.75 -0.60
CA PHE A 70 -18.31 -11.88 0.04
C PHE A 70 -16.89 -12.03 -0.53
N SER A 71 -16.47 -13.26 -0.85
CA SER A 71 -15.15 -13.50 -1.44
C SER A 71 -14.96 -12.85 -2.82
N ASN A 72 -16.04 -12.69 -3.59
CA ASN A 72 -16.00 -12.00 -4.88
C ASN A 72 -16.10 -10.50 -4.68
N ASP A 73 -16.98 -10.06 -3.78
CA ASP A 73 -17.21 -8.65 -3.50
C ASP A 73 -15.95 -7.99 -2.92
N ILE A 74 -15.25 -8.66 -2.00
CA ILE A 74 -14.01 -8.13 -1.42
C ILE A 74 -12.83 -8.18 -2.38
N ARG A 75 -12.73 -9.22 -3.23
CA ARG A 75 -11.69 -9.32 -4.26
C ARG A 75 -11.90 -8.35 -5.42
N ALA A 76 -13.10 -7.82 -5.59
CA ALA A 76 -13.33 -6.72 -6.51
C ALA A 76 -12.74 -5.40 -6.01
N LEU A 77 -12.57 -5.24 -4.69
CA LEU A 77 -11.95 -4.08 -4.05
C LEU A 77 -10.45 -4.29 -3.80
N ASN A 78 -10.04 -5.51 -3.44
CA ASN A 78 -8.65 -5.89 -3.25
C ASN A 78 -8.40 -7.28 -3.87
N PRO A 79 -7.93 -7.34 -5.13
CA PRO A 79 -7.70 -8.60 -5.85
C PRO A 79 -6.67 -9.53 -5.19
N ASP A 80 -5.75 -8.98 -4.40
CA ASP A 80 -4.63 -9.71 -3.79
C ASP A 80 -4.92 -10.19 -2.36
N ILE A 81 -6.10 -9.86 -1.80
CA ILE A 81 -6.46 -10.22 -0.43
C ILE A 81 -6.47 -11.73 -0.19
N VAL A 82 -5.82 -12.15 0.90
CA VAL A 82 -5.76 -13.55 1.34
C VAL A 82 -6.88 -13.85 2.32
N LEU A 83 -7.74 -14.82 2.00
CA LEU A 83 -8.84 -15.25 2.88
C LEU A 83 -8.57 -16.62 3.51
N LEU A 84 -8.53 -16.68 4.84
CA LEU A 84 -8.29 -17.91 5.61
C LEU A 84 -9.51 -18.30 6.46
N ALA A 85 -9.92 -19.56 6.35
CA ALA A 85 -11.01 -20.11 7.14
C ALA A 85 -10.53 -20.46 8.55
N TYR A 86 -11.10 -19.83 9.58
CA TYR A 86 -10.89 -20.17 10.99
C TYR A 86 -11.51 -21.53 11.33
N ILE A 87 -10.70 -22.45 11.83
CA ILE A 87 -11.09 -23.80 12.23
C ILE A 87 -10.48 -24.16 13.59
N PRO A 88 -11.27 -24.30 14.67
CA PRO A 88 -10.77 -24.82 15.94
C PRO A 88 -10.43 -26.30 15.80
N THR A 89 -9.25 -26.70 16.28
CA THR A 89 -8.76 -28.08 16.09
C THR A 89 -9.30 -29.05 17.11
N VAL A 90 -9.67 -28.57 18.31
CA VAL A 90 -10.01 -29.41 19.45
C VAL A 90 -11.37 -29.10 20.05
N SER A 91 -11.89 -27.89 19.89
CA SER A 91 -13.18 -27.49 20.44
C SER A 91 -14.33 -27.61 19.43
N TYR A 92 -15.43 -28.22 19.88
CA TYR A 92 -16.72 -28.14 19.20
C TYR A 92 -17.74 -27.37 20.04
N ASN A 93 -18.43 -26.41 19.43
CA ASN A 93 -19.46 -25.62 20.09
C ASN A 93 -20.87 -26.06 19.70
N SER A 94 -21.67 -26.43 20.71
CA SER A 94 -23.06 -26.89 20.51
C SER A 94 -24.02 -25.80 20.02
N ILE A 95 -23.63 -24.52 20.11
CA ILE A 95 -24.47 -23.41 19.63
C ILE A 95 -24.35 -23.16 18.12
N TRP A 96 -23.41 -23.80 17.41
CA TRP A 96 -23.34 -23.68 15.96
C TRP A 96 -24.57 -24.34 15.29
N GLN A 97 -25.24 -23.59 14.41
CA GLN A 97 -26.50 -23.99 13.79
C GLN A 97 -26.50 -23.90 12.26
N ASP A 98 -25.43 -23.39 11.66
CA ASP A 98 -25.29 -23.31 10.21
C ASP A 98 -25.11 -24.71 9.58
N ARG A 99 -25.20 -24.75 8.25
CA ARG A 99 -25.09 -26.00 7.49
C ARG A 99 -23.72 -26.66 7.64
N LEU A 100 -22.65 -25.88 7.66
CA LEU A 100 -21.27 -26.36 7.66
C LEU A 100 -20.96 -27.09 8.97
N HIS A 101 -21.28 -26.48 10.11
CA HIS A 101 -21.06 -27.11 11.42
C HIS A 101 -22.03 -28.27 11.71
N LYS A 102 -23.25 -28.24 11.14
CA LYS A 102 -24.16 -29.39 11.17
C LYS A 102 -23.57 -30.59 10.41
N GLU A 103 -22.96 -30.36 9.25
CA GLU A 103 -22.26 -31.41 8.51
C GLU A 103 -21.09 -31.95 9.33
N LEU A 104 -20.24 -31.06 9.87
CA LEU A 104 -19.11 -31.43 10.74
C LEU A 104 -19.56 -32.34 11.89
N SER A 105 -20.56 -31.91 12.65
CA SER A 105 -21.04 -32.64 13.83
C SER A 105 -21.69 -33.99 13.50
N SER A 106 -22.27 -34.14 12.32
CA SER A 106 -22.92 -35.39 11.90
C SER A 106 -21.94 -36.55 11.72
N GLY A 107 -20.67 -36.26 11.39
CA GLY A 107 -19.62 -37.26 11.25
C GLY A 107 -18.84 -37.56 12.53
N ILE A 108 -19.00 -36.76 13.60
CA ILE A 108 -18.30 -36.97 14.87
C ILE A 108 -18.80 -38.26 15.55
N GLN A 109 -17.87 -39.18 15.82
CA GLN A 109 -18.18 -40.42 16.52
C GLN A 109 -18.17 -40.26 18.04
N SER A 110 -19.01 -41.04 18.72
CA SER A 110 -19.21 -40.94 20.19
C SER A 110 -17.97 -41.26 21.03
N ASP A 111 -16.99 -41.95 20.48
CA ASP A 111 -15.73 -42.31 21.13
C ASP A 111 -14.58 -41.33 20.84
N TRP A 112 -14.79 -40.32 19.99
CA TRP A 112 -13.78 -39.31 19.65
C TRP A 112 -13.68 -38.15 20.65
N TRP A 113 -14.61 -38.05 21.60
CA TRP A 113 -14.56 -37.01 22.62
C TRP A 113 -13.41 -37.25 23.61
N LEU A 114 -12.64 -36.21 23.91
CA LEU A 114 -11.57 -36.26 24.90
C LEU A 114 -12.17 -36.50 26.29
N LYS A 115 -11.66 -37.53 26.98
CA LYS A 115 -12.16 -37.93 28.31
C LYS A 115 -11.11 -37.72 29.39
N ASN A 116 -11.57 -37.30 30.55
CA ASN A 116 -10.76 -37.33 31.76
C ASN A 116 -10.62 -38.77 32.29
N LYS A 117 -9.83 -38.98 33.36
CA LYS A 117 -9.67 -40.30 34.00
C LYS A 117 -10.96 -40.91 34.56
N THR A 118 -12.02 -40.13 34.79
CA THR A 118 -13.33 -40.63 35.24
C THR A 118 -14.27 -40.99 34.08
N GLY A 119 -13.85 -40.76 32.82
CA GLY A 119 -14.64 -41.03 31.63
C GLY A 119 -15.57 -39.90 31.20
N SER A 120 -15.53 -38.75 31.87
CA SER A 120 -16.32 -37.57 31.51
C SER A 120 -15.64 -36.79 30.39
N THR A 121 -16.44 -36.19 29.51
CA THR A 121 -15.95 -35.31 28.43
C THR A 121 -15.28 -34.07 29.01
N VAL A 122 -14.14 -33.70 28.42
CA VAL A 122 -13.39 -32.49 28.76
C VAL A 122 -13.95 -31.29 28.00
N SER A 123 -13.89 -30.13 28.62
CA SER A 123 -14.25 -28.84 28.03
C SER A 123 -13.03 -27.93 28.16
N ILE A 124 -12.59 -27.34 27.05
CA ILE A 124 -11.44 -26.43 27.01
C ILE A 124 -11.93 -25.01 27.30
N TRP A 125 -13.03 -24.61 26.65
CA TRP A 125 -13.70 -23.33 26.85
C TRP A 125 -15.15 -23.51 27.30
N SER A 126 -15.65 -22.54 28.06
CA SER A 126 -17.05 -22.52 28.49
C SER A 126 -18.00 -22.72 27.30
N GLY A 127 -18.87 -23.73 27.35
CA GLY A 127 -19.83 -24.04 26.29
C GLY A 127 -19.31 -24.94 25.15
N THR A 128 -18.04 -25.34 25.19
CA THR A 128 -17.41 -26.23 24.20
C THR A 128 -17.14 -27.63 24.75
N TYR A 129 -16.95 -28.58 23.85
CA TYR A 129 -16.54 -29.94 24.16
C TYR A 129 -15.29 -30.30 23.38
N ALA A 130 -14.31 -30.89 24.07
CA ALA A 130 -13.01 -31.21 23.49
C ALA A 130 -13.02 -32.56 22.75
N LEU A 131 -12.45 -32.57 21.56
CA LEU A 131 -12.23 -33.76 20.73
C LEU A 131 -10.79 -34.25 20.90
N ASP A 132 -10.64 -35.57 20.91
CA ASP A 132 -9.35 -36.23 21.07
C ASP A 132 -8.66 -36.31 19.71
N LEU A 133 -7.61 -35.50 19.51
CA LEU A 133 -6.82 -35.51 18.29
C LEU A 133 -6.11 -36.84 18.01
N THR A 134 -6.00 -37.74 19.00
CA THR A 134 -5.45 -39.09 18.79
C THR A 134 -6.49 -40.11 18.32
N SER A 135 -7.75 -39.70 18.20
CA SER A 135 -8.86 -40.51 17.70
C SER A 135 -9.04 -40.37 16.18
N GLY A 136 -10.12 -40.93 15.63
CA GLY A 136 -10.49 -40.77 14.22
C GLY A 136 -10.84 -39.32 13.84
N TRP A 137 -11.09 -38.45 14.82
CA TRP A 137 -11.33 -37.02 14.64
C TRP A 137 -10.26 -36.35 13.77
N ASN A 138 -8.98 -36.71 13.97
CA ASN A 138 -7.85 -36.12 13.26
C ASN A 138 -7.99 -36.19 11.73
N ASN A 139 -8.24 -37.40 11.23
CA ASN A 139 -8.40 -37.64 9.80
C ASN A 139 -9.69 -37.00 9.28
N TYR A 140 -10.78 -37.10 10.05
CA TYR A 140 -12.06 -36.54 9.68
C TYR A 140 -12.01 -35.02 9.55
N LEU A 141 -11.36 -34.32 10.49
CA LEU A 141 -11.19 -32.87 10.43
C LEU A 141 -10.39 -32.45 9.19
N ALA A 142 -9.29 -33.15 8.87
CA ALA A 142 -8.51 -32.87 7.67
C ALA A 142 -9.34 -33.04 6.38
N GLU A 143 -10.17 -34.09 6.32
CA GLU A 143 -11.05 -34.36 5.19
C GLU A 143 -12.18 -33.33 5.09
N PHE A 144 -12.77 -32.95 6.22
CA PHE A 144 -13.78 -31.90 6.28
C PHE A 144 -13.23 -30.56 5.78
N VAL A 145 -12.04 -30.15 6.25
CA VAL A 145 -11.40 -28.92 5.77
C VAL A 145 -11.14 -28.99 4.28
N ALA A 146 -10.64 -30.11 3.76
CA ALA A 146 -10.34 -30.24 2.33
C ALA A 146 -11.61 -30.26 1.45
N TYR A 147 -12.65 -30.96 1.86
CA TYR A 147 -13.79 -31.28 0.98
C TYR A 147 -15.06 -30.48 1.25
N GLU A 148 -15.20 -29.86 2.41
CA GLU A 148 -16.37 -29.03 2.75
C GLU A 148 -16.01 -27.55 2.92
N VAL A 149 -14.78 -27.24 3.36
CA VAL A 149 -14.33 -25.84 3.53
C VAL A 149 -13.60 -25.36 2.26
N LEU A 150 -12.52 -26.02 1.86
CA LEU A 150 -11.62 -25.59 0.78
C LEU A 150 -11.98 -26.15 -0.61
N HIS A 151 -13.25 -26.55 -0.80
CA HIS A 151 -13.72 -27.23 -2.02
C HIS A 151 -13.91 -26.30 -3.23
N ASN A 152 -13.81 -25.00 -3.02
CA ASN A 152 -13.99 -23.95 -4.03
C ASN A 152 -12.96 -22.81 -3.80
N ASP A 153 -13.10 -21.73 -4.58
CA ASP A 153 -12.17 -20.59 -4.55
C ASP A 153 -12.59 -19.48 -3.58
N TYR A 154 -13.52 -19.75 -2.66
CA TYR A 154 -13.88 -18.79 -1.61
C TYR A 154 -12.67 -18.52 -0.70
N TRP A 155 -11.95 -19.59 -0.29
CA TRP A 155 -10.81 -19.50 0.63
C TRP A 155 -9.48 -19.79 -0.04
N ASP A 156 -8.44 -19.04 0.33
CA ASP A 156 -7.05 -19.28 -0.07
C ASP A 156 -6.38 -20.31 0.84
N GLY A 157 -6.90 -20.50 2.04
CA GLY A 157 -6.37 -21.48 2.97
C GLY A 157 -7.17 -21.64 4.26
N VAL A 158 -6.53 -22.31 5.23
CA VAL A 158 -7.09 -22.60 6.55
C VAL A 158 -6.20 -22.05 7.65
N PHE A 159 -6.84 -21.50 8.67
CA PHE A 159 -6.27 -21.10 9.94
C PHE A 159 -6.70 -22.10 11.00
N TYR A 160 -5.78 -22.95 11.46
CA TYR A 160 -6.05 -23.91 12.53
C TYR A 160 -5.80 -23.27 13.90
N ASP A 161 -6.85 -23.15 14.69
CA ASP A 161 -6.75 -22.59 16.04
C ASP A 161 -6.57 -23.66 17.12
N GLU A 162 -6.22 -23.21 18.32
CA GLU A 162 -6.02 -24.02 19.53
C GLU A 162 -4.85 -25.02 19.42
N VAL A 163 -3.81 -24.71 18.65
CA VAL A 163 -2.66 -25.60 18.44
C VAL A 163 -1.70 -25.57 19.63
N SER A 164 -1.61 -26.68 20.36
CA SER A 164 -0.76 -26.79 21.55
C SER A 164 0.14 -28.02 21.52
N ASP A 165 1.38 -27.87 22.00
CA ASP A 165 2.32 -28.99 22.15
C ASP A 165 1.96 -29.95 23.29
N SER A 166 0.92 -29.61 24.07
CA SER A 166 0.48 -30.42 25.21
C SER A 166 -1.03 -30.36 25.37
N ILE A 167 -1.57 -31.39 26.02
CA ILE A 167 -2.97 -31.43 26.47
C ILE A 167 -3.05 -31.71 27.97
N SER A 168 -1.94 -32.03 28.62
CA SER A 168 -1.90 -32.27 30.06
C SER A 168 -2.30 -31.04 30.90
N TRP A 169 -2.24 -29.84 30.33
CA TRP A 169 -2.66 -28.60 30.98
C TRP A 169 -4.17 -28.53 31.28
N VAL A 170 -5.02 -29.28 30.55
CA VAL A 170 -6.47 -29.41 30.89
C VAL A 170 -6.73 -30.45 31.99
N GLY A 171 -5.68 -31.04 32.54
CA GLY A 171 -5.73 -32.01 33.63
C GLY A 171 -5.48 -33.46 33.19
N SER A 172 -5.87 -34.41 34.04
CA SER A 172 -5.63 -35.83 33.79
C SER A 172 -6.60 -36.40 32.75
N VAL A 173 -6.11 -36.58 31.52
CA VAL A 173 -6.87 -37.11 30.38
C VAL A 173 -6.51 -38.56 30.04
N SER A 174 -7.35 -39.19 29.24
CA SER A 174 -7.13 -40.51 28.63
C SER A 174 -7.27 -40.37 27.11
N LEU A 175 -6.21 -40.71 26.39
CA LEU A 175 -6.16 -40.66 24.93
C LEU A 175 -6.69 -41.95 24.32
N SER A 176 -7.36 -41.83 23.18
CA SER A 176 -8.00 -42.91 22.44
C SER A 176 -7.00 -43.92 21.88
N ASN A 177 -5.79 -43.46 21.57
CA ASN A 177 -4.70 -44.34 21.16
C ASN A 177 -4.05 -45.12 22.32
N GLY A 178 -4.49 -44.89 23.58
CA GLY A 178 -3.98 -45.56 24.77
C GLY A 178 -2.56 -45.13 25.19
N SER A 179 -1.99 -44.09 24.59
CA SER A 179 -0.65 -43.61 24.94
C SER A 179 -0.59 -43.16 26.40
N ILE A 180 0.47 -43.58 27.10
CA ILE A 180 0.81 -43.06 28.43
C ILE A 180 1.67 -41.80 28.37
N SER A 181 2.31 -41.53 27.23
CA SER A 181 3.03 -40.28 26.97
C SER A 181 2.07 -39.32 26.28
N ILE A 182 1.24 -38.66 27.11
CA ILE A 182 0.08 -37.90 26.68
C ILE A 182 0.48 -36.77 25.72
N ASP A 183 1.40 -35.89 26.13
CA ASP A 183 1.76 -34.71 25.33
C ASP A 183 2.53 -35.07 24.06
N SER A 184 3.44 -36.05 24.09
CA SER A 184 4.14 -36.52 22.89
C SER A 184 3.18 -37.10 21.83
N ALA A 185 2.15 -37.82 22.29
CA ALA A 185 1.12 -38.35 21.40
C ALA A 185 0.23 -37.24 20.84
N TRP A 186 -0.05 -36.20 21.63
CA TRP A 186 -0.81 -35.03 21.22
C TRP A 186 -0.07 -34.22 20.14
N GLN A 187 1.19 -33.90 20.37
CA GLN A 187 2.07 -33.23 19.41
C GLN A 187 2.13 -34.03 18.09
N SER A 188 2.32 -35.36 18.18
CA SER A 188 2.35 -36.24 17.00
C SER A 188 1.04 -36.23 16.23
N ALA A 189 -0.10 -36.02 16.90
CA ALA A 189 -1.41 -35.94 16.27
C ALA A 189 -1.58 -34.62 15.50
N TYR A 190 -1.09 -33.48 16.00
CA TYR A 190 -1.06 -32.24 15.19
C TYR A 190 -0.22 -32.41 13.92
N THR A 191 0.97 -33.00 14.03
CA THR A 191 1.79 -33.28 12.84
C THR A 191 1.03 -34.14 11.83
N GLN A 192 0.26 -35.13 12.28
CA GLN A 192 -0.57 -35.96 11.41
C GLN A 192 -1.72 -35.16 10.77
N LEU A 193 -2.40 -34.30 11.54
CA LEU A 193 -3.48 -33.45 11.04
C LEU A 193 -2.97 -32.52 9.93
N PHE A 194 -1.85 -31.83 10.14
CA PHE A 194 -1.30 -30.90 9.16
C PHE A 194 -0.75 -31.64 7.93
N ALA A 195 -0.06 -32.76 8.12
CA ALA A 195 0.42 -33.58 7.02
C ALA A 195 -0.73 -34.11 6.15
N LYS A 196 -1.80 -34.60 6.79
CA LYS A 196 -2.99 -35.09 6.10
C LYS A 196 -3.71 -33.96 5.38
N THR A 197 -3.95 -32.82 6.04
CA THR A 197 -4.57 -31.64 5.41
C THR A 197 -3.77 -31.23 4.17
N ARG A 198 -2.45 -31.03 4.31
CA ARG A 198 -1.55 -30.68 3.21
C ARG A 198 -1.62 -31.68 2.05
N SER A 199 -1.67 -32.98 2.34
CA SER A 199 -1.77 -34.02 1.31
C SER A 199 -3.08 -33.97 0.52
N LEU A 200 -4.16 -33.44 1.11
CA LEU A 200 -5.47 -33.34 0.48
C LEU A 200 -5.62 -32.02 -0.31
N VAL A 201 -5.14 -30.91 0.24
CA VAL A 201 -5.35 -29.56 -0.32
C VAL A 201 -4.26 -29.14 -1.31
N GLY A 202 -3.13 -29.86 -1.34
CA GLY A 202 -2.01 -29.59 -2.24
C GLY A 202 -1.14 -28.41 -1.80
N LEU A 203 -0.26 -27.97 -2.69
CA LEU A 203 0.75 -26.94 -2.41
C LEU A 203 0.19 -25.50 -2.52
N GLY A 204 -0.92 -25.31 -3.24
CA GLY A 204 -1.48 -24.00 -3.53
C GLY A 204 -2.31 -23.39 -2.39
N LYS A 205 -2.84 -24.21 -1.47
CA LYS A 205 -3.61 -23.70 -0.33
C LYS A 205 -2.71 -23.32 0.84
N ILE A 206 -3.04 -22.24 1.53
CA ILE A 206 -2.32 -21.80 2.73
C ILE A 206 -2.77 -22.62 3.95
N ILE A 207 -1.82 -22.98 4.82
CA ILE A 207 -2.12 -23.58 6.12
C ILE A 207 -1.32 -22.80 7.17
N ILE A 208 -1.98 -22.09 8.07
CA ILE A 208 -1.33 -21.49 9.24
C ILE A 208 -2.00 -21.93 10.53
N THR A 209 -1.29 -21.80 11.65
CA THR A 209 -1.74 -22.27 12.97
C THR A 209 -1.75 -21.16 14.00
N ASN A 210 -2.59 -21.22 15.02
CA ASN A 210 -2.46 -20.38 16.21
C ASN A 210 -2.04 -21.20 17.42
N GLY A 211 -0.88 -20.87 18.01
CA GLY A 211 -0.50 -21.38 19.33
C GLY A 211 0.96 -21.79 19.52
N SER A 212 1.53 -22.69 18.70
CA SER A 212 2.87 -23.29 18.93
C SER A 212 3.88 -23.05 17.81
N SER A 213 5.15 -22.82 18.20
CA SER A 213 6.33 -22.64 17.32
C SER A 213 7.08 -23.95 17.03
N ASN A 214 6.43 -25.10 17.22
CA ASN A 214 7.10 -26.39 17.07
C ASN A 214 7.59 -26.62 15.63
N LEU A 215 8.90 -26.79 15.47
CA LEU A 215 9.52 -27.02 14.17
C LEU A 215 9.07 -28.34 13.51
N ALA A 216 8.43 -29.25 14.25
CA ALA A 216 7.83 -30.45 13.67
C ALA A 216 6.66 -30.15 12.71
N TYR A 217 6.05 -28.96 12.80
CA TYR A 217 4.91 -28.57 11.97
C TYR A 217 5.32 -27.91 10.65
N THR A 218 6.52 -27.30 10.60
CA THR A 218 7.01 -26.48 9.47
C THR A 218 7.09 -27.19 8.11
N PRO A 219 7.20 -28.54 8.00
CA PRO A 219 7.10 -29.21 6.71
C PRO A 219 5.70 -29.20 6.07
N TYR A 220 4.67 -28.79 6.81
CA TYR A 220 3.26 -28.90 6.38
C TYR A 220 2.51 -27.57 6.36
N VAL A 221 3.00 -26.57 7.09
CA VAL A 221 2.35 -25.27 7.28
C VAL A 221 3.17 -24.14 6.66
N ASN A 222 2.49 -23.07 6.27
CA ASN A 222 3.06 -21.81 5.83
C ASN A 222 3.54 -20.94 7.00
N GLY A 223 3.06 -21.18 8.22
CA GLY A 223 3.45 -20.42 9.38
C GLY A 223 2.42 -20.45 10.51
N ARG A 224 2.42 -19.42 11.35
CA ARG A 224 1.56 -19.34 12.53
C ARG A 224 1.17 -17.91 12.91
N MET A 225 0.20 -17.77 13.79
CA MET A 225 -0.06 -16.55 14.54
C MET A 225 0.62 -16.58 15.92
N PHE A 226 1.18 -15.43 16.31
CA PHE A 226 1.56 -15.05 17.66
C PHE A 226 0.47 -14.14 18.22
N GLU A 227 -0.52 -14.74 18.88
CA GLU A 227 -1.66 -14.05 19.48
C GLU A 227 -1.28 -13.34 20.79
N SER A 228 -1.94 -12.23 21.10
CA SER A 228 -1.67 -11.42 22.28
C SER A 228 -0.20 -11.02 22.38
N PHE A 229 0.38 -10.57 21.26
CA PHE A 229 1.81 -10.34 21.15
C PHE A 229 2.31 -9.29 22.18
N PRO A 230 3.40 -9.57 22.92
CA PRO A 230 4.14 -10.83 22.97
C PRO A 230 3.34 -11.97 23.59
N THR A 231 3.20 -13.09 22.86
CA THR A 231 2.35 -14.21 23.26
C THR A 231 2.76 -14.76 24.63
N PRO A 232 1.90 -14.70 25.66
CA PRO A 232 2.28 -15.07 27.03
C PRO A 232 2.63 -16.55 27.20
N TRP A 233 2.07 -17.42 26.36
CA TRP A 233 2.30 -18.86 26.38
C TRP A 233 3.42 -19.34 25.44
N GLU A 234 4.09 -18.42 24.73
CA GLU A 234 5.27 -18.75 23.94
C GLU A 234 6.52 -18.81 24.83
N GLY A 235 6.93 -20.02 25.22
CA GLY A 235 8.08 -20.26 26.06
C GLY A 235 7.98 -19.58 27.43
N ASN A 236 8.69 -18.45 27.62
CA ASN A 236 8.61 -17.65 28.85
C ASN A 236 7.75 -16.37 28.70
N GLY A 237 7.04 -16.20 27.58
CA GLY A 237 6.21 -15.04 27.29
C GLY A 237 6.96 -13.73 27.06
N SER A 238 8.29 -13.76 27.00
CA SER A 238 9.09 -12.55 26.76
C SER A 238 9.10 -12.20 25.27
N TRP A 239 9.24 -10.90 24.99
CA TRP A 239 9.42 -10.40 23.62
C TRP A 239 10.58 -11.10 22.89
N ASN A 240 11.74 -11.27 23.55
CA ASN A 240 12.91 -11.92 22.93
C ASN A 240 12.63 -13.37 22.50
N THR A 241 11.89 -14.13 23.31
CA THR A 241 11.48 -15.50 22.95
C THR A 241 10.54 -15.48 21.75
N ASN A 242 9.53 -14.60 21.77
CA ASN A 242 8.57 -14.48 20.68
C ASN A 242 9.25 -14.11 19.35
N ILE A 243 10.09 -13.08 19.34
CA ILE A 243 10.84 -12.66 18.13
C ILE A 243 11.83 -13.71 17.67
N SER A 244 12.53 -14.39 18.58
CA SER A 244 13.43 -15.48 18.20
C SER A 244 12.67 -16.63 17.53
N SER A 245 11.52 -17.01 18.08
CA SER A 245 10.65 -18.04 17.47
C SER A 245 10.12 -17.59 16.11
N TYR A 246 9.64 -16.35 16.01
CA TYR A 246 9.14 -15.76 14.77
C TYR A 246 10.19 -15.81 13.66
N LEU A 247 11.36 -15.19 13.85
CA LEU A 247 12.40 -15.13 12.83
C LEU A 247 12.96 -16.52 12.49
N THR A 248 12.95 -17.45 13.45
CA THR A 248 13.32 -18.85 13.19
C THR A 248 12.29 -19.53 12.28
N LEU A 249 11.00 -19.38 12.57
CA LEU A 249 9.92 -20.01 11.81
C LEU A 249 9.88 -19.50 10.37
N GLU A 250 10.03 -18.19 10.17
CA GLU A 250 10.09 -17.57 8.84
C GLU A 250 11.11 -18.26 7.94
N ASN A 251 12.27 -18.62 8.50
CA ASN A 251 13.35 -19.31 7.79
C ASN A 251 13.22 -20.85 7.76
N SER A 252 12.24 -21.42 8.46
CA SER A 252 12.14 -22.88 8.68
C SER A 252 10.93 -23.54 8.01
N VAL A 253 9.93 -22.76 7.60
CA VAL A 253 8.74 -23.28 6.88
C VAL A 253 9.10 -23.70 5.46
N ALA A 254 8.49 -24.80 5.01
CA ALA A 254 8.77 -25.38 3.70
C ALA A 254 8.00 -24.70 2.53
N TYR A 255 7.24 -23.65 2.84
CA TYR A 255 6.36 -22.92 1.92
C TYR A 255 6.59 -21.42 2.08
N GLN A 256 5.91 -20.60 1.27
CA GLN A 256 5.94 -19.15 1.45
C GLN A 256 5.53 -18.79 2.89
N PRO A 257 6.41 -18.12 3.67
CA PRO A 257 6.14 -17.80 5.05
C PRO A 257 4.94 -16.88 5.20
N ILE A 258 4.01 -17.27 6.07
CA ILE A 258 2.89 -16.44 6.50
C ILE A 258 2.85 -16.52 8.02
N ILE A 259 3.50 -15.54 8.65
CA ILE A 259 3.52 -15.38 10.10
C ILE A 259 2.69 -14.17 10.46
N LEU A 260 1.71 -14.33 11.36
CA LEU A 260 0.91 -13.24 11.89
C LEU A 260 1.43 -12.86 13.27
N ILE A 261 1.67 -11.58 13.49
CA ILE A 261 1.87 -11.00 14.82
C ILE A 261 0.59 -10.24 15.16
N ASN A 262 -0.22 -10.76 16.07
CA ASN A 262 -1.46 -10.12 16.48
C ASN A 262 -1.28 -9.49 17.87
N GLY A 263 -1.08 -8.18 17.90
CA GLY A 263 -1.13 -7.41 19.15
C GLY A 263 -2.57 -7.25 19.63
N ASP A 264 -2.76 -6.89 20.90
CA ASP A 264 -4.10 -6.62 21.40
C ASP A 264 -4.14 -5.57 22.52
N THR A 265 -5.34 -5.13 22.82
CA THR A 265 -5.61 -4.20 23.94
C THR A 265 -5.71 -4.91 25.30
N SER A 266 -5.36 -6.18 25.39
CA SER A 266 -5.49 -7.03 26.59
C SER A 266 -6.90 -7.01 27.18
N ASN A 267 -7.90 -7.11 26.30
CA ASN A 267 -9.33 -7.07 26.59
C ASN A 267 -9.84 -5.74 27.20
N THR A 268 -9.12 -4.64 26.99
CA THR A 268 -9.55 -3.32 27.48
C THR A 268 -10.39 -2.56 26.46
N GLY A 269 -10.21 -2.85 25.16
CA GLY A 269 -10.81 -2.09 24.07
C GLY A 269 -10.15 -0.73 23.82
N ASN A 270 -9.00 -0.45 24.45
CA ASN A 270 -8.30 0.82 24.28
C ASN A 270 -7.56 0.86 22.94
N SER A 271 -8.27 1.21 21.87
CA SER A 271 -7.69 1.32 20.53
C SER A 271 -6.67 2.44 20.38
N THR A 272 -6.56 3.36 21.35
CA THR A 272 -5.64 4.51 21.31
C THR A 272 -4.34 4.26 22.08
N ASP A 273 -4.02 3.00 22.39
CA ASP A 273 -2.70 2.63 22.91
C ASP A 273 -1.69 2.53 21.75
N TYR A 274 -1.40 3.69 21.14
CA TYR A 274 -0.57 3.77 19.93
C TYR A 274 0.86 3.30 20.18
N GLN A 275 1.38 3.46 21.39
CA GLN A 275 2.66 2.89 21.79
C GLN A 275 2.67 1.37 21.64
N ASN A 276 1.61 0.68 22.10
CA ASN A 276 1.51 -0.77 21.96
C ASN A 276 1.34 -1.20 20.49
N VAL A 277 0.58 -0.44 19.71
CA VAL A 277 0.43 -0.66 18.26
C VAL A 277 1.78 -0.54 17.56
N ARG A 278 2.50 0.57 17.73
CA ARG A 278 3.85 0.77 17.18
C ARG A 278 4.81 -0.30 17.64
N PHE A 279 4.79 -0.66 18.92
CA PHE A 279 5.66 -1.71 19.44
C PHE A 279 5.43 -3.04 18.74
N ALA A 280 4.18 -3.47 18.57
CA ALA A 280 3.87 -4.74 17.94
C ALA A 280 4.06 -4.70 16.41
N LEU A 281 3.67 -3.62 15.72
CA LEU A 281 3.87 -3.44 14.28
C LEU A 281 5.36 -3.36 13.93
N SER A 282 6.13 -2.50 14.59
CA SER A 282 7.58 -2.41 14.35
C SER A 282 8.30 -3.73 14.71
N SER A 283 7.80 -4.48 15.69
CA SER A 283 8.30 -5.84 15.99
C SER A 283 8.01 -6.84 14.88
N THR A 284 6.86 -6.71 14.21
CA THR A 284 6.48 -7.52 13.04
C THR A 284 7.44 -7.28 11.90
N LEU A 285 7.78 -6.02 11.63
CA LEU A 285 8.66 -5.59 10.55
C LEU A 285 10.15 -5.96 10.76
N LEU A 286 10.52 -6.53 11.91
CA LEU A 286 11.83 -7.17 12.08
C LEU A 286 11.98 -8.43 11.21
N GLY A 287 10.86 -9.05 10.81
CA GLY A 287 10.74 -10.07 9.77
C GLY A 287 9.70 -9.65 8.72
N ASP A 288 9.21 -10.59 7.93
CA ASP A 288 8.31 -10.35 6.79
C ASP A 288 6.87 -10.82 7.08
N GLY A 289 6.41 -10.68 8.31
CA GLY A 289 5.11 -11.09 8.80
C GLY A 289 3.98 -10.12 8.48
N PHE A 290 2.77 -10.54 8.81
CA PHE A 290 1.55 -9.74 8.76
C PHE A 290 1.20 -9.24 10.16
N PHE A 291 0.82 -7.98 10.29
CA PHE A 291 0.45 -7.37 11.55
C PHE A 291 -1.06 -7.26 11.72
N GLY A 292 -1.58 -7.74 12.85
CA GLY A 292 -2.96 -7.50 13.27
C GLY A 292 -3.02 -6.86 14.66
N PHE A 293 -4.13 -6.16 14.95
CA PHE A 293 -4.38 -5.59 16.26
C PHE A 293 -5.86 -5.64 16.62
N ASP A 294 -6.21 -6.23 17.76
CA ASP A 294 -7.61 -6.41 18.16
C ASP A 294 -7.86 -6.22 19.66
N TYR A 295 -9.09 -6.55 20.10
CA TYR A 295 -9.49 -6.42 21.49
C TYR A 295 -8.71 -7.37 22.41
N GLY A 296 -8.35 -8.56 21.93
CA GLY A 296 -7.74 -9.66 22.67
C GLY A 296 -8.64 -10.89 22.72
N THR A 297 -8.30 -11.84 23.57
CA THR A 297 -8.90 -13.19 23.60
C THR A 297 -10.42 -13.30 23.85
N GLN A 298 -11.12 -12.19 24.10
CA GLN A 298 -12.58 -12.16 24.31
C GLN A 298 -13.38 -11.70 23.09
N SER A 299 -12.75 -11.02 22.13
CA SER A 299 -13.45 -10.42 20.98
C SER A 299 -12.48 -10.19 19.83
N HIS A 300 -12.94 -10.51 18.63
CA HIS A 300 -12.17 -10.41 17.39
C HIS A 300 -13.07 -9.76 16.33
N ALA A 301 -13.63 -8.59 16.65
CA ALA A 301 -14.68 -7.93 15.88
C ALA A 301 -14.31 -6.49 15.50
N GLN A 302 -13.05 -6.14 15.67
CA GLN A 302 -12.56 -4.77 15.56
C GLN A 302 -12.07 -4.50 14.14
N LEU A 303 -12.33 -3.29 13.67
CA LEU A 303 -11.94 -2.79 12.35
C LEU A 303 -10.95 -1.61 12.50
N TRP A 304 -10.10 -1.67 13.52
CA TRP A 304 -9.18 -0.57 13.83
C TRP A 304 -8.05 -0.52 12.80
N ARG A 305 -7.90 0.65 12.17
CA ARG A 305 -6.75 1.00 11.32
C ARG A 305 -5.93 2.09 11.99
N TYR A 306 -4.66 2.14 11.60
CA TYR A 306 -3.69 3.07 12.16
C TYR A 306 -2.89 3.74 11.05
N ASP A 307 -2.48 4.98 11.27
CA ASP A 307 -1.73 5.80 10.30
C ASP A 307 -0.45 5.07 9.82
N GLU A 308 0.15 4.24 10.69
CA GLU A 308 1.30 3.42 10.35
C GLU A 308 1.06 2.35 9.27
N TYR A 309 -0.19 2.03 8.94
CA TYR A 309 -0.53 0.95 7.99
C TYR A 309 -0.30 1.38 6.54
N ASP A 310 -0.50 2.66 6.27
CA ASP A 310 -0.46 3.24 4.93
C ASP A 310 0.94 3.79 4.60
N ALA A 311 1.88 3.77 5.57
CA ALA A 311 3.24 4.22 5.33
C ALA A 311 3.97 3.36 4.29
N TYR A 312 4.58 3.99 3.30
CA TYR A 312 5.45 3.30 2.35
C TYR A 312 6.92 3.33 2.78
N ILE A 313 7.47 2.16 3.14
CA ILE A 313 8.89 2.01 3.51
C ILE A 313 9.69 1.21 2.48
N GLY A 314 9.01 0.61 1.50
CA GLY A 314 9.56 -0.24 0.46
C GLY A 314 10.10 -1.58 1.00
N SER A 315 11.03 -2.20 0.27
CA SER A 315 11.57 -3.54 0.55
C SER A 315 12.71 -3.52 1.56
N ALA A 316 12.83 -4.61 2.31
CA ALA A 316 13.92 -4.79 3.28
C ALA A 316 15.29 -4.87 2.58
N LYS A 317 16.28 -4.12 3.07
CA LYS A 317 17.67 -4.18 2.59
C LYS A 317 18.46 -5.34 3.20
N GLY A 318 17.92 -5.99 4.21
CA GLY A 318 18.53 -7.13 4.89
C GLY A 318 17.79 -7.52 6.18
N ASP A 319 18.39 -8.43 6.91
CA ASP A 319 17.85 -8.93 8.19
C ASP A 319 17.90 -7.85 9.28
N ALA A 320 17.01 -7.96 10.26
CA ALA A 320 17.05 -7.13 11.46
C ALA A 320 18.33 -7.35 12.27
N THR A 321 18.82 -6.28 12.89
CA THR A 321 20.02 -6.30 13.73
C THR A 321 19.73 -5.79 15.13
N GLN A 322 20.41 -6.39 16.12
CA GLN A 322 20.33 -5.96 17.51
C GLN A 322 21.61 -5.19 17.91
N GLU A 323 21.43 -3.98 18.42
CA GLU A 323 22.50 -3.19 19.01
C GLU A 323 22.87 -3.67 20.41
N SER A 324 24.07 -3.31 20.90
CA SER A 324 24.51 -3.63 22.26
C SER A 324 23.63 -3.03 23.37
N THR A 325 22.83 -2.03 23.05
CA THR A 325 21.84 -1.38 23.93
C THR A 325 20.57 -2.22 24.08
N GLY A 326 20.37 -3.25 23.25
CA GLY A 326 19.16 -4.06 23.19
C GLY A 326 18.12 -3.57 22.19
N ILE A 327 18.37 -2.43 21.53
CA ILE A 327 17.55 -1.89 20.43
C ILE A 327 17.67 -2.79 19.21
N TRP A 328 16.56 -2.96 18.50
CA TRP A 328 16.53 -3.64 17.21
C TRP A 328 16.26 -2.65 16.10
N THR A 329 16.90 -2.84 14.96
CA THR A 329 16.68 -2.03 13.75
C THR A 329 16.60 -2.91 12.52
N ARG A 330 15.88 -2.44 11.49
CA ARG A 330 15.90 -3.02 10.15
C ARG A 330 15.81 -1.91 9.10
N GLU A 331 16.65 -2.02 8.07
CA GLU A 331 16.73 -1.06 6.98
C GLU A 331 15.81 -1.44 5.83
N PHE A 332 15.19 -0.43 5.23
CA PHE A 332 14.40 -0.56 4.01
C PHE A 332 14.89 0.44 2.95
N THR A 333 14.42 0.28 1.71
CA THR A 333 14.68 1.22 0.60
C THR A 333 14.30 2.63 1.00
N ASN A 334 13.06 2.83 1.42
CA ASN A 334 12.48 4.15 1.71
C ASN A 334 12.30 4.42 3.21
N GLY A 335 12.71 3.50 4.08
CA GLY A 335 12.55 3.69 5.52
C GLY A 335 13.51 2.93 6.42
N LYS A 336 13.22 3.02 7.71
CA LYS A 336 13.90 2.33 8.80
C LYS A 336 12.92 2.02 9.91
N ILE A 337 13.04 0.80 10.44
CA ILE A 337 12.30 0.37 11.63
C ILE A 337 13.24 0.36 12.82
N VAL A 338 12.73 0.83 13.97
CA VAL A 338 13.43 0.82 15.24
C VAL A 338 12.50 0.27 16.32
N VAL A 339 12.97 -0.68 17.12
CA VAL A 339 12.20 -1.27 18.23
C VAL A 339 13.01 -1.17 19.53
N ASN A 340 12.38 -0.65 20.57
CA ASN A 340 12.91 -0.65 21.92
C ASN A 340 12.19 -1.68 22.80
N PRO A 341 12.64 -2.95 22.84
CA PRO A 341 12.03 -3.96 23.70
C PRO A 341 12.49 -3.89 25.17
N THR A 342 13.34 -2.92 25.51
CA THR A 342 13.93 -2.82 26.85
C THR A 342 12.93 -2.24 27.85
N THR A 343 13.27 -2.29 29.14
CA THR A 343 12.43 -1.74 30.22
C THR A 343 12.71 -0.27 30.52
N SER A 344 13.45 0.43 29.66
CA SER A 344 13.75 1.85 29.84
C SER A 344 13.75 2.57 28.50
N SER A 345 13.48 3.87 28.54
CA SER A 345 13.63 4.75 27.38
C SER A 345 15.09 4.73 26.89
N GLN A 346 15.27 4.75 25.57
CA GLN A 346 16.57 4.73 24.90
C GLN A 346 16.64 5.86 23.89
N THR A 347 17.84 6.43 23.73
CA THR A 347 18.12 7.43 22.69
C THR A 347 19.14 6.88 21.71
N ILE A 348 18.77 6.87 20.44
CA ILE A 348 19.51 6.24 19.36
C ILE A 348 19.93 7.32 18.36
N LYS A 349 21.17 7.24 17.88
CA LYS A 349 21.64 8.07 16.77
C LYS A 349 21.35 7.34 15.47
N LEU A 350 20.65 8.00 14.55
CA LEU A 350 20.37 7.47 13.23
C LEU A 350 21.58 7.70 12.30
N ASP A 351 21.69 6.88 11.27
CA ASP A 351 22.74 6.92 10.24
C ASP A 351 22.40 7.86 9.07
N GLY A 352 21.50 8.79 9.30
CA GLY A 352 21.03 9.77 8.33
C GLY A 352 19.93 10.63 8.94
N GLU A 353 19.31 11.43 8.09
CA GLU A 353 18.05 12.10 8.41
C GLU A 353 16.90 11.17 8.01
N PHE A 354 15.93 11.08 8.91
CA PHE A 354 14.70 10.35 8.71
C PHE A 354 13.55 11.25 9.11
N GLU A 355 12.44 11.11 8.41
CA GLU A 355 11.19 11.76 8.71
C GLU A 355 10.31 10.79 9.50
N LYS A 356 9.68 11.29 10.56
CA LYS A 356 8.57 10.57 11.18
C LYS A 356 7.31 10.75 10.33
N LEU A 357 6.38 9.81 10.44
CA LEU A 357 5.08 9.94 9.78
C LEU A 357 4.34 11.21 10.25
N HIS A 358 3.44 11.72 9.41
CA HIS A 358 2.45 12.75 9.79
C HIS A 358 1.16 12.03 10.19
N GLY A 359 1.04 11.66 11.46
CA GLY A 359 -0.11 10.90 11.97
C GLY A 359 -1.11 11.79 12.69
N GLU A 360 -2.41 11.61 12.41
CA GLU A 360 -3.49 12.28 13.13
C GLU A 360 -3.79 11.63 14.48
N GLN A 361 -3.47 10.34 14.61
CA GLN A 361 -3.85 9.53 15.77
C GLN A 361 -2.93 9.76 16.98
N ASP A 362 -1.62 9.84 16.75
CA ASP A 362 -0.60 10.16 17.76
C ASP A 362 0.35 11.27 17.28
N PRO A 363 -0.14 12.51 17.11
CA PRO A 363 0.63 13.61 16.54
C PRO A 363 1.78 14.09 17.42
N ASP A 364 1.83 13.69 18.70
CA ASP A 364 2.98 13.96 19.57
C ASP A 364 4.19 13.10 19.18
N PHE A 365 3.94 11.89 18.69
CA PHE A 365 4.98 10.97 18.22
C PHE A 365 5.21 11.11 16.71
N ASN A 366 4.16 10.98 15.90
CA ASN A 366 4.14 11.09 14.44
C ASN A 366 3.89 12.55 14.02
N ASP A 367 4.85 13.41 14.35
CA ASP A 367 4.79 14.87 14.15
C ASP A 367 5.40 15.36 12.83
N GLY A 368 5.75 14.44 11.92
CA GLY A 368 6.44 14.79 10.68
C GLY A 368 7.89 15.23 10.84
N SER A 369 8.46 15.24 12.05
CA SER A 369 9.77 15.85 12.26
C SER A 369 10.89 15.10 11.53
N ILE A 370 11.77 15.84 10.86
CA ILE A 370 13.03 15.32 10.34
C ILE A 370 14.04 15.22 11.50
N ILE A 371 14.47 14.00 11.78
CA ILE A 371 15.32 13.64 12.92
C ILE A 371 16.58 12.89 12.48
N SER A 372 17.67 13.12 13.20
CA SER A 372 18.89 12.29 13.14
C SER A 372 19.17 11.57 14.47
N ARG A 373 18.25 11.73 15.43
CA ARG A 373 18.27 11.09 16.73
C ARG A 373 16.84 10.85 17.17
N LEU A 374 16.57 9.62 17.61
CA LEU A 374 15.27 9.19 18.10
C LEU A 374 15.37 8.84 19.58
N THR A 375 14.42 9.30 20.39
CA THR A 375 14.21 8.79 21.75
C THR A 375 12.94 7.95 21.73
N LEU A 376 13.06 6.68 22.10
CA LEU A 376 11.94 5.74 22.21
C LEU A 376 11.74 5.33 23.65
N ASP A 377 10.50 5.35 24.10
CA ASP A 377 10.14 4.81 25.41
C ASP A 377 10.29 3.29 25.45
N SER A 378 10.22 2.74 26.66
CA SER A 378 10.31 1.30 26.87
C SER A 378 9.12 0.60 26.21
N LYS A 379 9.37 -0.50 25.48
CA LYS A 379 8.34 -1.23 24.74
C LYS A 379 7.60 -0.34 23.75
N ASP A 380 8.36 0.35 22.91
CA ASP A 380 7.86 1.20 21.83
C ASP A 380 8.59 0.86 20.53
N GLY A 381 8.03 1.31 19.42
CA GLY A 381 8.58 1.19 18.07
C GLY A 381 8.52 2.51 17.31
N ALA A 382 9.25 2.59 16.20
CA ALA A 382 9.12 3.66 15.23
C ALA A 382 9.18 3.10 13.82
N ILE A 383 8.28 3.63 12.98
CA ILE A 383 8.38 3.57 11.53
C ILE A 383 8.87 4.94 11.08
N LEU A 384 10.02 4.95 10.42
CA LEU A 384 10.64 6.16 9.91
C LEU A 384 10.77 6.06 8.40
N VAL A 385 10.40 7.12 7.70
CA VAL A 385 10.56 7.24 6.24
C VAL A 385 11.75 8.13 5.91
N ARG A 386 12.29 8.02 4.70
CA ARG A 386 13.34 8.92 4.23
C ARG A 386 12.72 10.24 3.78
N PRO A 387 13.32 11.41 4.12
CA PRO A 387 12.85 12.68 3.59
C PRO A 387 12.87 12.68 2.05
N ILE A 388 11.87 13.31 1.45
CA ILE A 388 11.83 13.50 0.00
C ILE A 388 13.00 14.40 -0.41
N ALA A 389 13.79 13.96 -1.38
CA ALA A 389 14.93 14.71 -1.92
C ALA A 389 14.61 15.31 -3.29
N GLU A 390 13.74 14.68 -4.06
CA GLU A 390 13.45 15.01 -5.46
C GLU A 390 11.99 14.71 -5.81
N ILE A 391 11.52 15.29 -6.91
CA ILE A 391 10.20 15.05 -7.49
C ILE A 391 10.45 14.39 -8.84
N LEU A 392 10.09 13.12 -8.96
CA LEU A 392 10.13 12.34 -10.20
C LEU A 392 8.71 12.22 -10.75
N GLY A 393 8.54 12.10 -12.06
CA GLY A 393 7.22 12.00 -12.72
C GLY A 393 6.35 13.27 -12.70
N GLY A 394 6.59 14.20 -11.77
CA GLY A 394 5.88 15.47 -11.65
C GLY A 394 6.65 16.68 -12.17
N VAL A 395 5.94 17.67 -12.70
CA VAL A 395 6.53 18.96 -13.10
C VAL A 395 6.72 19.84 -11.88
N PHE A 396 7.95 20.25 -11.59
CA PHE A 396 8.22 21.15 -10.48
C PHE A 396 8.86 22.47 -10.93
N LEU A 397 8.61 23.52 -10.15
CA LEU A 397 9.27 24.81 -10.30
C LEU A 397 10.63 24.77 -9.58
N ASN A 398 11.72 24.84 -10.32
CA ASN A 398 13.05 24.71 -9.75
C ASN A 398 13.39 25.87 -8.82
N GLY A 399 13.76 25.57 -7.58
CA GLY A 399 14.02 26.49 -6.48
C GLY A 399 12.78 26.99 -5.72
N ALA A 400 11.59 26.42 -5.97
CA ALA A 400 10.40 26.69 -5.15
C ALA A 400 10.40 25.86 -3.86
N PHE A 401 9.63 26.29 -2.85
CA PHE A 401 9.31 25.44 -1.70
C PHE A 401 8.05 24.62 -2.02
N ALA A 402 8.19 23.31 -1.99
CA ALA A 402 7.15 22.31 -2.20
C ALA A 402 6.51 21.90 -0.87
N ARG A 403 5.20 21.72 -0.86
CA ARG A 403 4.42 21.13 0.23
C ARG A 403 3.63 19.97 -0.35
N VAL A 404 3.56 18.88 0.40
CA VAL A 404 3.01 17.61 -0.06
C VAL A 404 1.76 17.30 0.72
N PHE A 405 0.69 16.96 0.00
CA PHE A 405 -0.62 16.68 0.56
C PHE A 405 -1.16 15.38 0.01
N ASP A 406 -1.96 14.69 0.81
CA ASP A 406 -2.77 13.57 0.35
C ASP A 406 -3.95 14.05 -0.50
N ALA A 407 -4.75 13.09 -0.99
CA ALA A 407 -5.94 13.35 -1.79
C ALA A 407 -7.03 14.14 -1.04
N GLN A 408 -7.02 14.11 0.30
CA GLN A 408 -7.96 14.83 1.16
C GLN A 408 -7.50 16.26 1.47
N GLY A 409 -6.23 16.57 1.17
CA GLY A 409 -5.62 17.89 1.40
C GLY A 409 -4.94 18.03 2.75
N GLU A 410 -4.71 16.94 3.47
CA GLU A 410 -3.94 16.94 4.71
C GLU A 410 -2.44 16.84 4.41
N THR A 411 -1.61 17.36 5.33
CA THR A 411 -0.15 17.35 5.11
C THR A 411 0.36 15.93 5.22
N TYR A 412 0.84 15.39 4.10
CA TYR A 412 1.29 14.00 4.03
C TYR A 412 2.78 13.87 4.31
N ARG A 413 3.60 14.80 3.77
CA ARG A 413 5.06 14.82 3.92
C ARG A 413 5.57 16.22 4.25
N THR A 414 6.73 16.27 4.88
CA THR A 414 7.41 17.51 5.23
C THR A 414 7.82 18.26 3.97
N GLY A 415 7.42 19.53 3.90
CA GLY A 415 7.79 20.38 2.77
C GLY A 415 9.30 20.58 2.63
N PHE A 416 9.76 20.65 1.38
CA PHE A 416 11.17 20.75 1.01
C PHE A 416 11.34 21.75 -0.14
N PHE A 417 12.58 22.11 -0.45
CA PHE A 417 12.87 22.93 -1.62
C PHE A 417 13.06 22.03 -2.84
N SER A 418 12.21 22.18 -3.86
CA SER A 418 12.34 21.46 -5.12
C SER A 418 13.48 22.08 -5.92
N TYR A 419 14.70 21.56 -5.76
CA TYR A 419 15.89 22.20 -6.33
C TYR A 419 16.86 21.21 -6.96
N ASN A 420 17.15 21.43 -8.23
CA ASN A 420 18.22 20.79 -8.99
C ASN A 420 19.25 21.86 -9.39
N ASP A 421 20.49 21.67 -8.95
CA ASP A 421 21.58 22.63 -9.12
C ASP A 421 22.16 22.67 -10.55
N ALA A 422 21.78 21.71 -11.40
CA ALA A 422 22.12 21.71 -12.82
C ALA A 422 21.35 22.77 -13.61
N TYR A 423 20.22 23.26 -13.08
CA TYR A 423 19.30 24.15 -13.81
C TYR A 423 19.10 25.48 -13.08
N GLU A 424 18.75 26.51 -13.85
CA GLU A 424 18.44 27.84 -13.29
C GLU A 424 17.15 27.76 -12.48
N GLY A 425 17.11 28.44 -11.32
CA GLY A 425 15.86 28.55 -10.57
C GLY A 425 14.82 29.35 -11.37
N GLY A 426 13.57 28.93 -11.29
CA GLY A 426 12.44 29.51 -12.02
C GLY A 426 12.18 28.83 -13.37
N THR A 427 12.92 27.78 -13.68
CA THR A 427 12.61 26.86 -14.78
C THR A 427 11.61 25.80 -14.32
N GLN A 428 10.78 25.32 -15.25
CA GLN A 428 9.99 24.12 -15.02
C GLN A 428 10.81 22.90 -15.40
N VAL A 429 10.80 21.89 -14.53
CA VAL A 429 11.61 20.68 -14.67
C VAL A 429 10.71 19.47 -14.43
N ILE A 430 10.92 18.42 -15.21
CA ILE A 430 10.36 17.09 -14.95
C ILE A 430 11.42 16.05 -15.28
N THR A 431 11.55 15.05 -14.42
CA THR A 431 12.42 13.89 -14.60
C THR A 431 11.55 12.65 -14.65
N ALA A 432 11.58 11.94 -15.78
CA ALA A 432 10.79 10.74 -16.02
C ALA A 432 11.34 9.98 -17.24
N ASP A 433 11.09 8.68 -17.31
CA ASP A 433 11.31 7.85 -18.50
C ASP A 433 10.40 8.33 -19.65
N ILE A 434 10.97 9.04 -20.64
CA ILE A 434 10.21 9.62 -21.76
C ILE A 434 10.35 8.83 -23.06
N ASP A 435 11.27 7.87 -23.12
CA ASP A 435 11.51 7.03 -24.29
C ASP A 435 11.32 5.52 -24.03
N PHE A 436 10.84 5.18 -22.83
CA PHE A 436 10.51 3.84 -22.34
C PHE A 436 11.72 2.90 -22.32
N ASP A 437 12.90 3.44 -22.02
CA ASP A 437 14.15 2.68 -21.92
C ASP A 437 14.55 2.30 -20.49
N ILE A 438 13.68 2.56 -19.51
CA ILE A 438 13.80 2.40 -18.04
C ILE A 438 14.71 3.41 -17.33
N ASN A 439 15.35 4.33 -18.04
CA ASN A 439 16.14 5.40 -17.45
C ASN A 439 15.36 6.70 -17.55
N ASP A 440 15.49 7.55 -16.53
CA ASP A 440 14.76 8.83 -16.53
C ASP A 440 15.54 9.91 -17.28
N GLU A 441 14.89 10.54 -18.26
CA GLU A 441 15.34 11.78 -18.89
C GLU A 441 14.90 12.99 -18.09
N THR A 442 15.53 14.13 -18.32
CA THR A 442 15.07 15.41 -17.79
C THR A 442 14.62 16.38 -18.88
N VAL A 443 13.40 16.89 -18.77
CA VAL A 443 12.87 17.97 -19.62
C VAL A 443 12.85 19.27 -18.83
N VAL A 444 13.49 20.30 -19.36
CA VAL A 444 13.61 21.62 -18.72
C VAL A 444 13.08 22.71 -19.63
N ALA A 445 12.18 23.54 -19.13
CA ALA A 445 11.66 24.70 -19.83
C ALA A 445 12.01 26.01 -19.14
N ASN A 446 12.48 26.97 -19.94
CA ASN A 446 12.78 28.33 -19.48
C ASN A 446 11.91 29.36 -20.20
N ALA A 447 12.31 30.64 -20.14
CA ALA A 447 11.59 31.76 -20.75
C ALA A 447 11.20 31.58 -22.24
N ASN A 448 11.90 30.73 -23.01
CA ASN A 448 11.57 30.53 -24.42
C ASN A 448 12.04 29.23 -25.07
N GLN A 449 12.76 28.37 -24.37
CA GLN A 449 13.39 27.17 -24.89
C GLN A 449 13.08 25.98 -23.99
N VAL A 450 12.94 24.81 -24.62
CA VAL A 450 12.85 23.52 -23.95
C VAL A 450 14.13 22.75 -24.25
N PHE A 451 14.67 22.08 -23.24
CA PHE A 451 15.84 21.22 -23.29
C PHE A 451 15.44 19.82 -22.84
N ILE A 452 16.01 18.81 -23.48
CA ILE A 452 15.84 17.40 -23.16
C ILE A 452 17.24 16.85 -22.88
N TYR A 453 17.44 16.30 -21.70
CA TYR A 453 18.69 15.70 -21.25
C TYR A 453 18.50 14.20 -21.04
N ASN A 454 19.49 13.40 -21.45
CA ASN A 454 19.55 11.98 -21.14
C ASN A 454 19.81 11.77 -19.63
N GLU A 455 19.61 10.54 -19.14
CA GLU A 455 19.94 10.10 -17.76
C GLU A 455 21.36 10.53 -17.31
N ASP A 456 22.34 10.49 -18.21
CA ASP A 456 23.74 10.89 -17.91
C ASP A 456 23.97 12.42 -17.81
N GLY A 457 22.91 13.22 -17.99
CA GLY A 457 22.92 14.68 -17.99
C GLY A 457 23.41 15.31 -19.30
N SER A 458 23.72 14.52 -20.33
CA SER A 458 24.06 15.04 -21.65
C SER A 458 22.83 15.58 -22.38
N LEU A 459 22.99 16.69 -23.10
CA LEU A 459 21.90 17.28 -23.87
C LEU A 459 21.55 16.40 -25.07
N HIS A 460 20.33 15.86 -25.08
CA HIS A 460 19.74 15.13 -26.21
C HIS A 460 19.23 16.07 -27.29
N ALA A 461 18.33 16.97 -26.91
CA ALA A 461 17.67 17.90 -27.83
C ALA A 461 17.36 19.25 -27.18
N SER A 462 17.17 20.28 -28.00
CA SER A 462 16.57 21.53 -27.54
C SER A 462 15.86 22.24 -28.68
N PHE A 463 14.79 22.96 -28.35
CA PHE A 463 13.95 23.61 -29.35
C PHE A 463 13.24 24.85 -28.79
N TYR A 464 12.81 25.75 -29.68
CA TYR A 464 12.07 26.96 -29.35
C TYR A 464 10.59 26.77 -29.68
N PRO A 465 9.72 26.43 -28.71
CA PRO A 465 8.34 26.06 -29.02
C PRO A 465 7.57 27.19 -29.72
N TYR A 466 7.88 28.44 -29.37
CA TYR A 466 7.19 29.64 -29.83
C TYR A 466 8.11 30.64 -30.55
N THR A 467 9.17 30.15 -31.20
CA THR A 467 10.26 30.91 -31.85
C THR A 467 11.30 31.49 -30.89
N GLU A 468 12.51 31.71 -31.40
CA GLU A 468 13.64 32.30 -30.65
C GLU A 468 13.35 33.69 -30.05
N ASN A 469 12.44 34.44 -30.67
CA ASN A 469 12.09 35.80 -30.27
C ASN A 469 11.04 35.87 -29.17
N TYR A 470 10.31 34.78 -28.93
CA TYR A 470 9.44 34.69 -27.77
C TYR A 470 10.30 34.65 -26.50
N LYS A 471 9.85 35.29 -25.43
CA LYS A 471 10.56 35.41 -24.12
C LYS A 471 9.58 35.43 -22.95
N GLY A 472 8.35 34.96 -23.17
CA GLY A 472 7.24 35.14 -22.24
C GLY A 472 7.14 34.06 -21.15
N GLY A 473 7.94 33.00 -21.21
CA GLY A 473 7.80 31.81 -20.36
C GLY A 473 7.12 30.64 -21.08
N VAL A 474 7.54 29.42 -20.76
CA VAL A 474 7.04 28.18 -21.35
C VAL A 474 6.59 27.26 -20.22
N ASN A 475 5.29 27.02 -20.16
CA ASN A 475 4.71 25.96 -19.34
C ASN A 475 4.91 24.62 -20.04
N ILE A 476 5.24 23.55 -19.31
CA ILE A 476 5.36 22.19 -19.81
C ILE A 476 4.52 21.20 -18.99
N SER A 477 4.12 20.13 -19.68
CA SER A 477 3.65 18.89 -19.10
C SER A 477 4.01 17.78 -20.09
N ILE A 478 4.19 16.56 -19.61
CA ILE A 478 4.49 15.40 -20.44
C ILE A 478 3.47 14.30 -20.20
N GLY A 479 3.28 13.44 -21.19
CA GLY A 479 2.52 12.21 -21.03
C GLY A 479 2.44 11.45 -22.36
N ASP A 480 2.32 10.13 -22.28
CA ASP A 480 2.01 9.29 -23.44
C ASP A 480 0.51 9.49 -23.77
N LEU A 481 0.23 10.23 -24.83
CA LEU A 481 -1.15 10.63 -25.15
C LEU A 481 -2.00 9.47 -25.67
N GLU A 482 -1.39 8.39 -26.18
CA GLU A 482 -2.10 7.29 -26.87
C GLU A 482 -1.73 5.90 -26.34
N SER A 483 -0.97 5.82 -25.23
CA SER A 483 -0.40 4.58 -24.69
C SER A 483 0.37 3.78 -25.74
N ASP A 484 1.14 4.47 -26.60
CA ASP A 484 1.90 3.84 -27.69
C ASP A 484 3.38 3.61 -27.37
N GLY A 485 3.81 3.96 -26.16
CA GLY A 485 5.21 3.84 -25.72
C GLY A 485 6.08 4.98 -26.22
N SER A 486 5.50 6.17 -26.41
CA SER A 486 6.21 7.42 -26.66
C SER A 486 5.59 8.53 -25.82
N VAL A 487 6.40 9.25 -25.04
CA VAL A 487 5.92 10.40 -24.27
C VAL A 487 5.93 11.65 -25.14
N GLU A 488 4.82 12.40 -25.12
CA GLU A 488 4.73 13.71 -25.74
C GLU A 488 5.03 14.84 -24.75
N ILE A 489 5.68 15.88 -25.25
CA ILE A 489 5.93 17.12 -24.52
C ILE A 489 4.92 18.16 -24.98
N ILE A 490 4.03 18.55 -24.06
CA ILE A 490 3.00 19.56 -24.25
C ILE A 490 3.53 20.88 -23.71
N THR A 491 3.51 21.90 -24.54
CA THR A 491 3.99 23.24 -24.17
C THR A 491 2.85 24.24 -24.20
N GLY A 492 2.85 25.21 -23.28
CA GLY A 492 1.95 26.35 -23.23
C GLY A 492 2.74 27.67 -23.14
N THR A 493 2.27 28.72 -23.80
CA THR A 493 2.84 30.08 -23.59
C THR A 493 2.36 30.67 -22.27
N GLU A 494 3.23 31.34 -21.53
CA GLU A 494 2.91 32.14 -20.34
C GLU A 494 2.45 33.59 -20.68
N ASN A 495 2.38 34.46 -19.67
CA ASN A 495 1.89 35.83 -19.74
C ASN A 495 2.60 36.66 -20.84
N GLY A 496 1.80 37.37 -21.65
CA GLY A 496 2.26 38.12 -22.82
C GLY A 496 2.23 37.30 -24.12
N GLY A 497 2.18 35.96 -24.04
CA GLY A 497 1.90 35.06 -25.15
C GLY A 497 0.40 34.85 -25.37
N GLY A 498 -0.01 34.24 -26.50
CA GLY A 498 -1.39 33.80 -26.68
C GLY A 498 -1.77 32.67 -25.71
N ALA A 499 -2.98 32.11 -25.79
CA ALA A 499 -3.24 30.81 -25.14
C ALA A 499 -2.84 29.65 -26.07
N GLN A 500 -1.62 29.70 -26.61
CA GLN A 500 -1.16 28.73 -27.61
C GLN A 500 -0.61 27.49 -26.92
N VAL A 501 -1.01 26.32 -27.41
CA VAL A 501 -0.50 25.00 -27.01
C VAL A 501 0.17 24.35 -28.21
N ARG A 502 1.31 23.68 -28.03
CA ARG A 502 2.00 22.86 -29.06
C ARG A 502 2.49 21.55 -28.47
N ILE A 503 2.58 20.52 -29.33
CA ILE A 503 2.93 19.16 -28.93
C ILE A 503 4.15 18.69 -29.72
N PHE A 504 5.13 18.18 -28.99
CA PHE A 504 6.38 17.64 -29.49
C PHE A 504 6.50 16.18 -29.04
N ASN A 505 7.24 15.35 -29.76
CA ASN A 505 7.65 14.04 -29.25
C ASN A 505 8.86 14.15 -28.31
N SER A 506 9.31 13.03 -27.76
CA SER A 506 10.52 12.91 -26.90
C SER A 506 11.83 13.36 -27.56
N ASP A 507 11.90 13.43 -28.90
CA ASP A 507 13.05 14.00 -29.63
C ASP A 507 12.97 15.52 -29.81
N GLY A 508 11.93 16.17 -29.29
CA GLY A 508 11.69 17.61 -29.48
C GLY A 508 11.23 17.98 -30.90
N VAL A 509 10.73 17.03 -31.68
CA VAL A 509 10.15 17.25 -33.01
C VAL A 509 8.69 17.66 -32.86
N LEU A 510 8.31 18.77 -33.51
CA LEU A 510 6.93 19.26 -33.52
C LEU A 510 6.02 18.28 -34.28
N ILE A 511 5.11 17.62 -33.57
CA ILE A 511 4.16 16.65 -34.14
C ILE A 511 2.74 17.21 -34.28
N ASN A 512 2.37 18.21 -33.45
CA ASN A 512 1.14 18.98 -33.63
C ASN A 512 1.49 20.49 -33.68
N PRO A 513 1.18 21.20 -34.78
CA PRO A 513 1.50 22.62 -34.93
C PRO A 513 0.79 23.54 -33.93
N GLY A 514 -0.15 22.98 -33.18
CA GLY A 514 -0.76 23.61 -32.03
C GLY A 514 -2.12 24.23 -32.28
N PHE A 515 -2.76 24.62 -31.19
CA PHE A 515 -4.08 25.23 -31.15
C PHE A 515 -4.11 26.37 -30.13
N PHE A 516 -5.18 27.17 -30.14
CA PHE A 516 -5.43 28.15 -29.08
C PHE A 516 -6.50 27.57 -28.15
N ALA A 517 -6.17 27.37 -26.87
CA ALA A 517 -7.11 26.85 -25.87
C ALA A 517 -8.23 27.86 -25.53
N TYR A 518 -7.92 29.15 -25.71
CA TYR A 518 -8.80 30.28 -25.50
C TYR A 518 -8.82 31.19 -26.75
N ASP A 519 -9.48 32.35 -26.66
CA ASP A 519 -9.56 33.28 -27.78
C ASP A 519 -8.16 33.65 -28.30
N ASN A 520 -7.97 33.69 -29.61
CA ASN A 520 -6.66 33.95 -30.21
C ASN A 520 -6.13 35.38 -29.99
N VAL A 521 -6.97 36.32 -29.51
CA VAL A 521 -6.53 37.66 -29.09
C VAL A 521 -6.21 37.75 -27.60
N TYR A 522 -6.57 36.75 -26.80
CA TYR A 522 -6.19 36.68 -25.39
C TYR A 522 -4.67 36.50 -25.24
N ARG A 523 -4.07 37.22 -24.29
CA ARG A 523 -2.61 37.32 -24.12
C ARG A 523 -2.09 36.90 -22.73
N GLY A 524 -2.92 36.19 -21.98
CA GLY A 524 -2.58 35.78 -20.62
C GLY A 524 -1.84 34.46 -20.52
N GLY A 525 -1.59 33.78 -21.63
CA GLY A 525 -1.00 32.44 -21.62
C GLY A 525 -1.98 31.30 -21.36
N VAL A 526 -1.44 30.11 -21.16
CA VAL A 526 -2.14 28.87 -20.83
C VAL A 526 -1.25 27.96 -19.98
N ASN A 527 -1.82 27.46 -18.88
CA ASN A 527 -1.23 26.38 -18.07
C ASN A 527 -1.71 25.04 -18.62
N VAL A 528 -0.84 24.04 -18.67
CA VAL A 528 -1.12 22.74 -19.31
C VAL A 528 -0.84 21.60 -18.34
N ALA A 529 -1.68 20.57 -18.38
CA ALA A 529 -1.50 19.28 -17.72
C ALA A 529 -1.99 18.16 -18.65
N VAL A 530 -1.57 16.92 -18.38
CA VAL A 530 -1.90 15.73 -19.18
C VAL A 530 -2.29 14.59 -18.25
N GLY A 531 -3.47 14.00 -18.46
CA GLY A 531 -3.95 12.86 -17.66
C GLY A 531 -5.06 12.07 -18.34
N ASP A 532 -5.22 10.81 -17.97
CA ASP A 532 -6.32 9.93 -18.41
C ASP A 532 -7.55 10.16 -17.51
N LEU A 533 -8.45 11.03 -17.95
CA LEU A 533 -9.59 11.45 -17.13
C LEU A 533 -10.80 10.50 -17.26
N ASN A 534 -10.65 9.38 -17.96
CA ASN A 534 -11.76 8.49 -18.27
C ASN A 534 -11.41 6.99 -18.19
N GLY A 535 -10.14 6.64 -17.97
CA GLY A 535 -9.63 5.28 -17.81
C GLY A 535 -9.57 4.48 -19.11
N ASP A 536 -9.52 5.12 -20.28
CA ASP A 536 -9.47 4.44 -21.58
C ASP A 536 -8.04 4.22 -22.13
N GLY A 537 -7.02 4.72 -21.42
CA GLY A 537 -5.61 4.67 -21.80
C GLY A 537 -5.18 5.80 -22.74
N THR A 538 -6.09 6.67 -23.17
CA THR A 538 -5.78 7.87 -23.96
C THR A 538 -5.75 9.06 -23.02
N ARG A 539 -4.62 9.77 -22.95
CA ARG A 539 -4.52 10.94 -22.06
C ARG A 539 -5.06 12.20 -22.74
N GLU A 540 -5.79 12.98 -21.97
CA GLU A 540 -6.32 14.28 -22.36
C GLU A 540 -5.35 15.42 -22.04
N ILE A 541 -5.49 16.54 -22.76
CA ILE A 541 -4.77 17.79 -22.50
C ILE A 541 -5.70 18.75 -21.76
N ILE A 542 -5.35 19.06 -20.51
CA ILE A 542 -6.07 19.98 -19.63
C ILE A 542 -5.42 21.36 -19.74
N CYS A 543 -6.23 22.39 -19.95
CA CYS A 543 -5.77 23.76 -20.16
C CYS A 543 -6.42 24.73 -19.17
N GLY A 544 -5.61 25.35 -18.30
CA GLY A 544 -6.00 26.47 -17.44
C GLY A 544 -5.72 27.81 -18.10
N ALA A 545 -6.66 28.75 -18.07
CA ALA A 545 -6.39 30.13 -18.54
C ALA A 545 -5.38 30.82 -17.61
N GLY A 546 -4.40 31.52 -18.16
CA GLY A 546 -3.40 32.27 -17.38
C GLY A 546 -3.90 33.65 -16.90
N THR A 547 -2.97 34.59 -16.70
CA THR A 547 -3.23 35.93 -16.14
C THR A 547 -4.24 36.72 -16.99
N GLU A 548 -5.03 37.62 -16.37
CA GLU A 548 -6.14 38.36 -17.00
C GLU A 548 -7.30 37.49 -17.51
N GLY A 549 -7.16 36.16 -17.48
CA GLY A 549 -8.21 35.19 -17.77
C GLY A 549 -9.02 34.86 -16.52
N GLY A 550 -10.28 34.43 -16.72
CA GLY A 550 -11.01 33.79 -15.63
C GLY A 550 -10.37 32.45 -15.23
N PRO A 551 -10.66 31.89 -14.05
CA PRO A 551 -10.14 30.58 -13.61
C PRO A 551 -10.81 29.41 -14.36
N HIS A 552 -10.79 29.48 -15.68
CA HIS A 552 -11.45 28.55 -16.58
C HIS A 552 -10.49 27.40 -16.90
N VAL A 553 -10.99 26.17 -16.78
CA VAL A 553 -10.31 24.93 -17.17
C VAL A 553 -11.04 24.35 -18.36
N ARG A 554 -10.32 23.89 -19.39
CA ARG A 554 -10.87 23.23 -20.60
C ARG A 554 -10.10 21.96 -20.92
N ILE A 555 -10.74 21.01 -21.57
CA ILE A 555 -10.13 19.71 -21.90
C ILE A 555 -10.15 19.48 -23.41
N PHE A 556 -8.99 19.10 -23.94
CA PHE A 556 -8.74 18.84 -25.34
C PHE A 556 -8.20 17.44 -25.52
N ASN A 557 -8.45 16.84 -26.69
CA ASN A 557 -7.75 15.62 -27.06
C ASN A 557 -6.35 15.96 -27.65
N LYS A 558 -5.54 14.94 -27.95
CA LYS A 558 -4.21 15.10 -28.57
C LYS A 558 -4.18 15.86 -29.90
N ASP A 559 -5.29 15.89 -30.63
CA ASP A 559 -5.39 16.62 -31.91
C ASP A 559 -5.68 18.12 -31.67
N GLY A 560 -5.83 18.54 -30.41
CA GLY A 560 -6.20 19.92 -30.03
C GLY A 560 -7.69 20.21 -30.22
N ARG A 561 -8.54 19.19 -30.30
CA ARG A 561 -10.00 19.36 -30.37
C ARG A 561 -10.56 19.46 -28.97
N LEU A 562 -11.37 20.49 -28.75
CA LEU A 562 -12.12 20.67 -27.51
C LEU A 562 -13.11 19.52 -27.34
N ILE A 563 -12.95 18.73 -26.28
CA ILE A 563 -13.81 17.59 -25.94
C ILE A 563 -14.67 17.86 -24.71
N ASN A 564 -14.20 18.71 -23.79
CA ASN A 564 -14.99 19.23 -22.68
C ASN A 564 -14.94 20.77 -22.68
N PRO A 565 -16.10 21.48 -22.75
CA PRO A 565 -16.11 22.93 -22.80
C PRO A 565 -15.58 23.62 -21.54
N GLY A 566 -15.41 22.86 -20.45
CA GLY A 566 -14.75 23.33 -19.25
C GLY A 566 -15.67 23.77 -18.12
N PHE A 567 -15.05 24.34 -17.09
CA PHE A 567 -15.68 24.89 -15.89
C PHE A 567 -14.80 25.99 -15.25
N PHE A 568 -15.40 26.86 -14.44
CA PHE A 568 -14.65 27.83 -13.64
C PHE A 568 -14.37 27.23 -12.26
N ALA A 569 -13.10 27.04 -11.91
CA ALA A 569 -12.69 26.41 -10.65
C ALA A 569 -12.89 27.33 -9.41
N TYR A 570 -12.85 28.64 -9.64
CA TYR A 570 -13.02 29.69 -8.62
C TYR A 570 -14.02 30.76 -9.09
N ASP A 571 -14.12 31.88 -8.38
CA ASP A 571 -15.04 32.97 -8.74
C ASP A 571 -14.87 33.37 -10.21
N ILE A 572 -15.98 33.36 -10.96
CA ILE A 572 -15.99 33.66 -12.39
C ILE A 572 -15.47 35.07 -12.73
N ASN A 573 -15.42 35.98 -11.76
CA ASN A 573 -14.89 37.33 -11.88
C ASN A 573 -13.42 37.45 -11.47
N PHE A 574 -12.84 36.40 -10.88
CA PHE A 574 -11.40 36.34 -10.63
C PHE A 574 -10.64 36.38 -11.96
N ARG A 575 -9.51 37.08 -12.01
CA ARG A 575 -8.73 37.32 -13.24
C ARG A 575 -7.26 36.91 -13.14
N GLY A 576 -6.89 36.17 -12.09
CA GLY A 576 -5.53 35.66 -11.96
C GLY A 576 -5.25 34.41 -12.78
N GLY A 577 -6.26 33.81 -13.41
CA GLY A 577 -6.16 32.52 -14.08
C GLY A 577 -6.24 31.32 -13.13
N VAL A 578 -5.86 30.16 -13.63
CA VAL A 578 -5.84 28.88 -12.89
C VAL A 578 -4.68 28.00 -13.36
N ASN A 579 -3.91 27.50 -12.40
CA ASN A 579 -2.91 26.45 -12.56
C ASN A 579 -3.60 25.09 -12.49
N VAL A 580 -3.13 24.13 -13.27
CA VAL A 580 -3.73 22.79 -13.41
C VAL A 580 -2.65 21.73 -13.31
N ALA A 581 -2.97 20.62 -12.64
CA ALA A 581 -2.21 19.36 -12.62
C ALA A 581 -3.21 18.20 -12.70
N THR A 582 -2.71 17.00 -12.95
CA THR A 582 -3.52 15.78 -13.05
C THR A 582 -2.75 14.58 -12.52
N GLY A 583 -3.42 13.71 -11.76
CA GLY A 583 -2.83 12.50 -11.22
C GLY A 583 -3.88 11.59 -10.61
N ASP A 584 -3.58 10.30 -10.48
CA ASP A 584 -4.47 9.31 -9.86
C ASP A 584 -4.31 9.39 -8.35
N LEU A 585 -5.23 10.10 -7.68
CA LEU A 585 -5.13 10.38 -6.26
C LEU A 585 -5.70 9.25 -5.38
N ASN A 586 -6.29 8.23 -5.99
CA ASN A 586 -7.05 7.21 -5.26
C ASN A 586 -6.77 5.76 -5.71
N GLY A 587 -5.93 5.58 -6.72
CA GLY A 587 -5.46 4.29 -7.21
C GLY A 587 -6.48 3.54 -8.08
N ASP A 588 -7.53 4.21 -8.59
CA ASP A 588 -8.52 3.57 -9.46
C ASP A 588 -8.12 3.54 -10.95
N GLY A 589 -6.96 4.10 -11.28
CA GLY A 589 -6.44 4.22 -12.63
C GLY A 589 -7.06 5.36 -13.45
N ILE A 590 -7.80 6.28 -12.82
CA ILE A 590 -8.38 7.46 -13.44
C ILE A 590 -7.76 8.71 -12.82
N ASP A 591 -7.18 9.57 -13.65
CA ASP A 591 -6.56 10.81 -13.18
C ASP A 591 -7.63 11.84 -12.78
N GLU A 592 -7.44 12.44 -11.61
CA GLU A 592 -8.16 13.62 -11.16
C GLU A 592 -7.56 14.91 -11.73
N ILE A 593 -8.34 16.01 -11.74
CA ILE A 593 -7.85 17.36 -12.06
C ILE A 593 -7.65 18.14 -10.77
N ILE A 594 -6.43 18.64 -10.55
CA ILE A 594 -6.08 19.48 -9.42
C ILE A 594 -5.96 20.92 -9.93
N THR A 595 -6.59 21.86 -9.22
CA THR A 595 -6.54 23.29 -9.57
C THR A 595 -5.99 24.13 -8.43
N GLY A 596 -5.23 25.16 -8.76
CA GLY A 596 -4.82 26.26 -7.88
C GLY A 596 -5.02 27.60 -8.57
N PRO A 597 -5.52 28.67 -7.91
CA PRO A 597 -5.69 29.95 -8.58
C PRO A 597 -4.31 30.60 -8.83
N GLY A 598 -4.21 31.39 -9.90
CA GLY A 598 -3.01 32.17 -10.19
C GLY A 598 -2.89 33.43 -9.32
N LEU A 599 -2.03 34.36 -9.76
CA LEU A 599 -1.71 35.59 -9.03
C LEU A 599 -2.96 36.41 -8.66
N GLY A 600 -3.02 36.86 -7.41
CA GLY A 600 -4.16 37.60 -6.85
C GLY A 600 -5.20 36.70 -6.18
N GLY A 601 -5.07 35.38 -6.26
CA GLY A 601 -5.89 34.40 -5.56
C GLY A 601 -5.28 33.98 -4.22
N ALA A 602 -6.12 33.51 -3.30
CA ALA A 602 -5.65 32.78 -2.12
C ALA A 602 -5.13 31.39 -2.53
N PRO A 603 -4.24 30.72 -1.78
CA PRO A 603 -3.67 29.42 -2.16
C PRO A 603 -4.66 28.25 -1.91
N GLU A 604 -5.89 28.38 -2.41
CA GLU A 604 -6.96 27.37 -2.29
C GLU A 604 -6.78 26.30 -3.38
N ILE A 605 -6.60 25.04 -3.00
CA ILE A 605 -6.52 23.90 -3.91
C ILE A 605 -7.88 23.19 -3.96
N LYS A 606 -8.26 22.73 -5.15
CA LYS A 606 -9.47 21.94 -5.39
C LYS A 606 -9.19 20.78 -6.33
N VAL A 607 -9.85 19.65 -6.06
CA VAL A 607 -9.79 18.43 -6.86
C VAL A 607 -11.11 18.27 -7.62
N TRP A 608 -11.06 17.78 -8.86
CA TRP A 608 -12.22 17.65 -9.74
C TRP A 608 -12.15 16.38 -10.56
N ASN A 609 -13.31 15.82 -10.89
CA ASN A 609 -13.41 14.77 -11.89
C ASN A 609 -13.67 15.34 -13.31
N ASN A 610 -13.62 14.48 -14.33
CA ASN A 610 -13.91 14.83 -15.73
C ASN A 610 -15.34 15.38 -15.96
N ASN A 611 -16.29 15.02 -15.08
CA ASN A 611 -17.66 15.53 -15.13
C ASN A 611 -17.77 16.98 -14.63
N ARG A 612 -16.66 17.56 -14.14
CA ARG A 612 -16.53 18.93 -13.59
C ARG A 612 -17.17 19.05 -12.22
N GLU A 613 -17.24 17.94 -11.50
CA GLU A 613 -17.69 17.90 -10.13
C GLU A 613 -16.47 18.02 -9.23
N GLN A 614 -16.54 18.93 -8.26
CA GLN A 614 -15.50 19.04 -7.25
C GLN A 614 -15.56 17.79 -6.37
N LEU A 615 -14.42 17.14 -6.18
CA LEU A 615 -14.23 16.04 -5.26
C LEU A 615 -13.78 16.60 -3.92
N GLY A 616 -14.37 16.10 -2.84
CA GLY A 616 -14.02 16.52 -1.48
C GLY A 616 -14.20 18.03 -1.19
N SER A 617 -13.56 18.48 -0.12
CA SER A 617 -13.48 19.90 0.23
C SER A 617 -12.23 20.53 -0.37
N SER A 618 -12.24 21.84 -0.56
CA SER A 618 -11.02 22.60 -0.88
C SER A 618 -10.11 22.68 0.34
N PHE A 619 -8.79 22.77 0.12
CA PHE A 619 -7.80 22.94 1.18
C PHE A 619 -6.77 24.01 0.83
N TRP A 620 -5.86 24.34 1.76
CA TRP A 620 -4.92 25.44 1.62
C TRP A 620 -3.51 24.93 1.32
N GLY A 621 -3.01 25.18 0.10
CA GLY A 621 -1.64 24.82 -0.28
C GLY A 621 -0.58 25.67 0.43
N SER A 622 -0.92 26.86 0.94
CA SER A 622 -0.01 27.65 1.77
C SER A 622 -0.70 28.59 2.76
N ASP A 623 0.04 29.51 3.40
CA ASP A 623 -0.54 30.49 4.33
C ASP A 623 -1.65 31.31 3.64
N THR A 624 -2.85 31.26 4.23
CA THR A 624 -4.07 31.96 3.78
C THR A 624 -3.93 33.47 3.63
N ASN A 625 -2.90 34.09 4.21
CA ASN A 625 -2.62 35.52 4.04
C ASN A 625 -1.88 35.85 2.73
N SER A 626 -1.44 34.84 1.99
CA SER A 626 -0.83 35.01 0.66
C SER A 626 -1.90 35.19 -0.40
N TRP A 627 -1.75 36.23 -1.23
CA TRP A 627 -2.60 36.47 -2.41
C TRP A 627 -1.82 36.23 -3.71
N ARG A 628 -0.84 35.33 -3.64
CA ARG A 628 0.02 34.99 -4.78
C ARG A 628 -0.52 33.83 -5.60
N GLY A 629 -1.61 33.20 -5.17
CA GLY A 629 -2.06 31.95 -5.76
C GLY A 629 -1.21 30.77 -5.31
N VAL A 630 -1.35 29.64 -6.01
CA VAL A 630 -0.60 28.41 -5.76
C VAL A 630 -0.41 27.64 -7.05
N GLU A 631 0.83 27.23 -7.31
CA GLU A 631 1.15 26.28 -8.38
C GLU A 631 0.99 24.87 -7.84
N VAL A 632 0.47 23.99 -8.68
CA VAL A 632 0.14 22.61 -8.32
C VAL A 632 0.85 21.65 -9.27
N SER A 633 1.31 20.54 -8.74
CA SER A 633 1.72 19.34 -9.47
C SER A 633 1.21 18.12 -8.72
N THR A 634 1.33 16.97 -9.35
CA THR A 634 1.15 15.65 -8.77
C THR A 634 2.36 14.80 -9.08
N ALA A 635 2.65 13.84 -8.20
CA ALA A 635 3.58 12.75 -8.41
C ALA A 635 3.42 11.73 -7.29
N ASP A 636 3.59 10.46 -7.60
CA ASP A 636 3.80 9.38 -6.64
C ASP A 636 5.18 9.55 -5.97
N LEU A 637 5.22 10.27 -4.84
CA LEU A 637 6.45 10.70 -4.16
C LEU A 637 6.99 9.65 -3.19
N ASP A 638 6.15 8.70 -2.78
CA ASP A 638 6.56 7.60 -1.92
C ASP A 638 6.49 6.22 -2.58
N HIS A 639 6.00 6.14 -3.81
CA HIS A 639 5.86 4.91 -4.59
C HIS A 639 4.76 3.99 -4.07
N ASP A 640 3.69 4.52 -3.47
CA ASP A 640 2.53 3.75 -3.01
C ASP A 640 1.49 3.47 -4.11
N GLY A 641 1.68 4.03 -5.31
CA GLY A 641 0.83 3.82 -6.48
C GLY A 641 -0.32 4.82 -6.58
N THR A 642 -0.40 5.78 -5.66
CA THR A 642 -1.23 6.97 -5.76
C THR A 642 -0.34 8.21 -5.89
N ASP A 643 -0.85 9.24 -6.56
CA ASP A 643 -0.13 10.50 -6.68
C ASP A 643 -0.40 11.42 -5.49
N GLU A 644 0.65 11.99 -4.91
CA GLU A 644 0.51 13.09 -3.95
C GLU A 644 0.25 14.42 -4.65
N ILE A 645 -0.50 15.30 -3.99
CA ILE A 645 -0.66 16.68 -4.43
C ILE A 645 0.51 17.53 -3.91
N ILE A 646 1.21 18.18 -4.84
CA ILE A 646 2.34 19.06 -4.54
C ILE A 646 1.95 20.51 -4.77
N ALA A 647 2.04 21.35 -3.74
CA ALA A 647 1.83 22.78 -3.82
C ALA A 647 3.15 23.55 -3.73
N PHE A 648 3.42 24.42 -4.70
CA PHE A 648 4.64 25.24 -4.71
C PHE A 648 4.38 26.68 -4.27
N THR A 649 5.37 27.25 -3.58
CA THR A 649 5.47 28.71 -3.42
C THR A 649 5.85 29.37 -4.73
N GLN A 650 5.24 30.51 -5.05
CA GLN A 650 5.64 31.30 -6.22
C GLN A 650 6.99 32.02 -6.09
N ASP A 651 7.56 32.09 -4.88
CA ASP A 651 8.92 32.59 -4.71
C ASP A 651 9.91 31.47 -4.95
N VAL A 652 10.91 31.78 -5.76
CA VAL A 652 12.01 30.89 -6.09
C VAL A 652 13.30 31.48 -5.52
N PHE A 653 14.11 30.65 -4.87
CA PHE A 653 15.48 31.01 -4.57
C PHE A 653 16.42 30.54 -5.69
N THR A 654 17.42 31.36 -5.98
CA THR A 654 18.51 31.00 -6.91
C THR A 654 19.81 31.12 -6.14
N PHE A 655 20.64 30.07 -6.10
CA PHE A 655 22.00 30.24 -5.63
C PHE A 655 22.77 31.12 -6.62
N SER A 656 23.40 32.19 -6.13
CA SER A 656 24.28 33.00 -6.97
C SER A 656 25.49 32.15 -7.36
N ASN A 657 25.62 31.85 -8.65
CA ASN A 657 26.87 31.33 -9.20
C ASN A 657 28.00 32.30 -8.85
N TYR A 658 28.97 31.86 -8.04
CA TYR A 658 30.17 32.62 -7.69
C TYR A 658 31.29 32.47 -8.72
#